data_AF-A0AAP0BZG5-F1
#
_entry.id   AF-A0AAP0BZG5-F1
#
_cell.length_a   1.000
_cell.length_b   1.000
_cell.length_c   1.000
_cell.angle_alpha   90.00
_cell.angle_beta   90.00
_cell.angle_gamma   90.00
#
_symmetry.space_group_name_H-M   'P 1'
#
loop_
_entity.id
_entity.type
_entity.pdbx_description
1 polymer ?
#
loop_
_entity_poly.entity_id
_entity_poly.type
_entity_poly.pdbx_seq_one_letter_code
_entity_poly.pdbx_strand_id
1 'polypeptide(L)'
;MPLCEAFGSFPPLPNHRPSPFDETSIYSVFSCAFLFLLRLWKFYKPPQEHRIAGRGGAVRLELTLDYLLLMHNHCISIQDPSPKDKPDYSSTSSDQPVYINSFPKLRNWYLQNQACIASTLPGLSSKNPVHQVANKILNMICVQMSKVGNLSSNPSSTSSSSMTESPVEDAFQRPLLPAWDILEAVPFVLEAVLTACASGRISSRDLVTGLRDLADFLPASLATIVSYFSAEITRGIWEPVAMNGVDWPSPATNLVLIESEIREILATVGVTLPSSYGSGAVPMLPLPMAALVSLTITFKLDKSLEYIHAVIGQALENCSTGSPWPSMSIIGALWAQKVRRWHDFIVLTGTRSPFARDKAAVAQLIRSCFSSFLGADAAHCGISGLLGHSISNQGSRLPVAPGYLYLRSCRSFHDAHFVNTVVLNLIIEHTRAAVVGQSRSRLLSSRSSLAAAASVVRHVASLGTSMLCVAGGPLLVQVLYEETLPSMLLSAAEAGPGGAATRLLEGYAMAYFLVLSGAFIWGAGKATPGLKAFFSSRHGRAVGIHFEFVAGVVDGKVSVGCDAATWRAYASCLVGLMVRYAPTWIPAIGKGTLRKLAAGLRGWQEWDLALALLERGGLGSVELVVESLRYILLLRSFHQTNVEVVQVSTNSRPPCYFTSFGSDVCSKEAMACGGNWFRRVRKIRSLP
;
A
#
# COMPACT_ATOMS: atom_id res chain seq x y z
N MET A 1 -5.66 13.33 20.90
CA MET A 1 -7.10 13.06 21.13
C MET A 1 -7.64 13.81 22.33
N PRO A 2 -7.07 13.74 23.57
CA PRO A 2 -7.62 14.48 24.72
C PRO A 2 -7.72 15.99 24.49
N LEU A 3 -6.69 16.60 23.89
CA LEU A 3 -6.70 18.02 23.52
C LEU A 3 -7.85 18.36 22.55
N CYS A 4 -8.11 17.52 21.55
CA CYS A 4 -9.21 17.74 20.62
C CYS A 4 -10.56 17.67 21.34
N GLU A 5 -10.75 16.66 22.18
CA GLU A 5 -11.99 16.44 22.92
C GLU A 5 -12.30 17.62 23.85
N ALA A 6 -11.30 18.08 24.62
CA ALA A 6 -11.44 19.21 25.54
C ALA A 6 -11.60 20.55 24.81
N PHE A 7 -10.62 20.98 24.02
CA PHE A 7 -10.62 22.31 23.41
C PHE A 7 -11.71 22.47 22.34
N GLY A 8 -12.12 21.39 21.66
CA GLY A 8 -13.23 21.46 20.71
C GLY A 8 -14.60 21.62 21.37
N SER A 9 -14.69 21.36 22.68
CA SER A 9 -15.93 21.45 23.45
C SER A 9 -16.20 22.82 24.05
N PHE A 10 -15.17 23.68 24.15
CA PHE A 10 -15.31 25.00 24.75
C PHE A 10 -15.69 26.03 23.68
N PRO A 11 -16.75 26.84 23.88
CA PRO A 11 -16.97 28.01 23.05
C PRO A 11 -15.88 29.06 23.33
N PRO A 12 -15.53 29.90 22.35
CA PRO A 12 -14.61 31.01 22.57
C PRO A 12 -15.22 32.02 23.57
N LEU A 13 -14.39 32.58 24.47
CA LEU A 13 -14.86 33.59 25.42
C LEU A 13 -15.34 34.86 24.69
N PRO A 14 -16.47 35.46 25.08
CA PRO A 14 -17.08 36.59 24.37
C PRO A 14 -16.27 37.91 24.42
N ASN A 15 -15.25 38.04 25.27
CA ASN A 15 -14.55 39.31 25.55
C ASN A 15 -13.00 39.23 25.55
N HIS A 16 -12.37 38.51 24.62
CA HIS A 16 -10.91 38.65 24.44
C HIS A 16 -10.59 39.85 23.55
N ARG A 17 -10.18 40.98 24.17
CA ARG A 17 -9.38 42.00 23.47
C ARG A 17 -7.99 41.40 23.27
N PRO A 18 -7.52 41.19 22.02
CA PRO A 18 -6.21 40.62 21.79
C PRO A 18 -5.14 41.58 22.34
N SER A 19 -4.42 41.15 23.39
CA SER A 19 -3.17 41.81 23.77
C SER A 19 -2.11 41.49 22.72
N PRO A 20 -1.21 42.42 22.36
CA PRO A 20 -0.27 42.23 21.25
C PRO A 20 0.79 41.14 21.49
N PHE A 21 0.84 40.48 22.66
CA PHE A 21 1.94 39.59 23.03
C PHE A 21 1.58 38.19 23.51
N ASP A 22 0.32 37.86 23.81
CA ASP A 22 -0.03 36.48 24.17
C ASP A 22 -1.55 36.31 24.19
N GLU A 23 -2.07 35.34 23.43
CA GLU A 23 -3.31 34.59 23.70
C GLU A 23 -3.58 33.64 22.52
N THR A 24 -3.03 32.43 22.61
CA THR A 24 -3.47 31.30 21.78
C THR A 24 -4.96 31.05 21.99
N SER A 25 -5.80 31.38 21.00
CA SER A 25 -7.25 31.16 21.08
C SER A 25 -7.59 29.67 21.22
N ILE A 26 -8.73 29.36 21.87
CA ILE A 26 -9.24 27.98 22.01
C ILE A 26 -9.32 27.28 20.64
N TYR A 27 -9.77 28.00 19.61
CA TYR A 27 -9.80 27.49 18.23
C TYR A 27 -8.42 27.21 17.65
N SER A 28 -7.39 28.01 17.98
CA SER A 28 -6.03 27.77 17.50
C SER A 28 -5.44 26.48 18.11
N VAL A 29 -5.62 26.28 19.42
CA VAL A 29 -5.15 25.08 20.14
C VAL A 29 -5.88 23.84 19.62
N PHE A 30 -7.22 23.91 19.53
CA PHE A 30 -8.02 22.83 18.96
C PHE A 30 -7.59 22.50 17.52
N SER A 31 -7.47 23.52 16.66
CA SER A 31 -7.13 23.31 15.25
C SER A 31 -5.75 22.70 15.06
N CYS A 32 -4.77 23.14 15.85
CA CYS A 32 -3.43 22.56 15.85
C CYS A 32 -3.49 21.07 16.24
N ALA A 33 -4.08 20.74 17.40
CA ALA A 33 -4.20 19.36 17.87
C ALA A 33 -4.97 18.46 16.89
N PHE A 34 -6.06 18.99 16.32
CA PHE A 34 -6.94 18.27 15.41
C PHE A 34 -6.27 18.00 14.06
N LEU A 35 -5.66 19.00 13.43
CA LEU A 35 -4.97 18.81 12.15
C LEU A 35 -3.73 17.91 12.28
N PHE A 36 -3.01 17.97 13.41
CA PHE A 36 -1.94 17.00 13.70
C PHE A 36 -2.48 15.57 13.84
N LEU A 37 -3.60 15.39 14.54
CA LEU A 37 -4.25 14.09 14.66
C LEU A 37 -4.67 13.56 13.29
N LEU A 38 -5.26 14.39 12.44
CA LEU A 38 -5.70 13.97 11.10
C LEU A 38 -4.55 13.69 10.15
N ARG A 39 -3.42 14.40 10.29
CA ARG A 39 -2.18 14.09 9.59
C ARG A 39 -1.68 12.69 9.94
N LEU A 40 -1.70 12.32 11.22
CA LEU A 40 -1.34 10.97 11.67
C LEU A 40 -2.35 9.92 11.19
N TRP A 41 -3.64 10.26 11.22
CA TRP A 41 -4.72 9.38 10.75
C TRP A 41 -4.75 9.23 9.21
N LYS A 42 -4.04 10.07 8.46
CA LYS A 42 -4.13 10.13 6.98
C LYS A 42 -5.56 10.30 6.48
N PHE A 43 -6.36 11.06 7.24
CA PHE A 43 -7.82 11.16 7.11
C PHE A 43 -8.31 11.66 5.75
N TYR A 44 -7.47 12.45 5.08
CA TYR A 44 -7.70 13.04 3.75
C TYR A 44 -7.54 12.03 2.60
N LYS A 45 -7.40 10.72 2.89
CA LYS A 45 -7.50 9.68 1.87
C LYS A 45 -8.97 9.31 1.69
N PRO A 46 -9.54 9.38 0.48
CA PRO A 46 -10.88 8.84 0.25
C PRO A 46 -10.86 7.35 0.62
N PRO A 47 -11.87 6.82 1.33
CA PRO A 47 -11.87 5.43 1.76
C PRO A 47 -11.81 4.56 0.51
N GLN A 48 -10.70 3.84 0.33
CA GLN A 48 -10.46 3.04 -0.88
C GLN A 48 -11.52 1.96 -1.07
N GLU A 49 -12.21 1.57 0.00
CA GLU A 49 -13.39 0.70 -0.02
C GLU A 49 -14.49 1.20 -0.98
N HIS A 50 -14.65 2.52 -1.18
CA HIS A 50 -15.59 3.08 -2.15
C HIS A 50 -15.11 2.99 -3.62
N ARG A 51 -13.80 2.79 -3.87
CA ARG A 51 -13.26 2.49 -5.22
C ARG A 51 -13.14 0.98 -5.48
N ILE A 52 -13.25 0.16 -4.42
CA ILE A 52 -13.25 -1.31 -4.47
C ILE A 52 -14.72 -1.78 -4.35
N ALA A 53 -15.61 -1.23 -5.19
CA ALA A 53 -16.94 -1.80 -5.35
C ALA A 53 -16.82 -3.08 -6.20
N GLY A 54 -16.40 -4.17 -5.56
CA GLY A 54 -16.22 -5.45 -6.21
C GLY A 54 -15.57 -6.47 -5.30
N ARG A 55 -16.37 -6.98 -4.33
CA ARG A 55 -16.09 -8.12 -3.44
C ARG A 55 -15.31 -7.74 -2.17
N GLY A 56 -15.95 -7.99 -1.02
CA GLY A 56 -15.46 -7.63 0.31
C GLY A 56 -14.01 -8.06 0.54
N GLY A 57 -13.14 -7.08 0.77
CA GLY A 57 -11.71 -7.28 0.83
C GLY A 57 -11.03 -6.28 1.77
N ALA A 58 -10.75 -6.79 2.98
CA ALA A 58 -9.68 -6.43 3.89
C ALA A 58 -9.34 -4.94 4.12
N VAL A 59 -9.57 -4.50 5.36
CA VAL A 59 -8.90 -3.37 6.01
C VAL A 59 -7.43 -3.35 5.59
N ARG A 60 -7.11 -2.39 4.72
CA ARG A 60 -5.75 -2.10 4.30
C ARG A 60 -4.94 -1.93 5.59
N LEU A 61 -3.74 -2.51 5.66
CA LEU A 61 -2.79 -2.24 6.74
C LEU A 61 -2.22 -0.81 6.57
N GLU A 62 -3.10 0.16 6.32
CA GLU A 62 -2.77 1.57 6.45
C GLU A 62 -2.60 1.86 7.93
N LEU A 63 -1.65 2.75 8.25
CA LEU A 63 -1.51 3.34 9.58
C LEU A 63 -2.75 4.20 9.87
N THR A 64 -3.90 3.56 10.09
CA THR A 64 -5.11 4.20 10.57
C THR A 64 -4.97 4.47 12.06
N LEU A 65 -5.79 5.37 12.60
CA LEU A 65 -5.84 5.63 14.03
C LEU A 65 -6.14 4.35 14.82
N ASP A 66 -7.04 3.49 14.34
CA ASP A 66 -7.36 2.22 14.98
C ASP A 66 -6.15 1.28 15.06
N TYR A 67 -5.34 1.22 13.99
CA TYR A 67 -4.12 0.44 13.97
C TYR A 67 -3.07 1.01 14.94
N LEU A 68 -2.91 2.33 14.99
CA LEU A 68 -2.00 2.99 15.92
C LEU A 68 -2.42 2.81 17.39
N LEU A 69 -3.72 2.92 17.69
CA LEU A 69 -4.29 2.67 19.01
C LEU A 69 -4.12 1.21 19.42
N LEU A 70 -4.35 0.28 18.49
CA LEU A 70 -4.10 -1.14 18.71
C LEU A 70 -2.63 -1.39 19.05
N MET A 71 -1.70 -0.81 18.29
CA MET A 71 -0.26 -0.92 18.57
C MET A 71 0.12 -0.31 19.92
N HIS A 72 -0.40 0.87 20.25
CA HIS A 72 -0.17 1.53 21.53
C HIS A 72 -0.62 0.65 22.70
N ASN A 73 -1.88 0.20 22.68
CA ASN A 73 -2.45 -0.63 23.75
C ASN A 73 -1.74 -1.97 23.87
N HIS A 74 -1.22 -2.49 22.76
CA HIS A 74 -0.41 -3.69 22.73
C HIS A 74 0.98 -3.48 23.36
N CYS A 75 1.64 -2.34 23.13
CA CYS A 75 2.90 -2.01 23.81
C CYS A 75 2.73 -1.93 25.33
N ILE A 76 1.62 -1.38 25.81
CA ILE A 76 1.27 -1.37 27.24
C ILE A 76 1.12 -2.80 27.76
N SER A 77 0.38 -3.66 27.04
CA SER A 77 0.23 -5.08 27.41
C SER A 77 1.53 -5.88 27.44
N ILE A 78 2.57 -5.49 26.69
CA ILE A 78 3.89 -6.13 26.72
C ILE A 78 4.70 -5.68 27.95
N GLN A 79 4.51 -4.44 28.41
CA GLN A 79 5.23 -3.86 29.54
C GLN A 79 4.73 -4.35 30.90
N ASP A 80 3.65 -5.14 30.94
CA ASP A 80 3.18 -5.85 32.13
C ASP A 80 3.62 -7.35 32.18
N PRO A 81 4.91 -7.68 32.44
CA PRO A 81 5.28 -8.98 32.96
C PRO A 81 5.64 -8.91 34.45
N SER A 82 4.64 -9.18 35.30
CA SER A 82 4.71 -9.55 36.73
C SER A 82 5.00 -8.46 37.79
N PRO A 83 4.48 -8.61 39.03
CA PRO A 83 4.57 -7.62 40.09
C PRO A 83 5.77 -7.90 41.01
N LYS A 84 7.00 -7.76 40.53
CA LYS A 84 8.18 -7.63 41.42
C LYS A 84 9.18 -6.68 40.80
N ASP A 85 9.55 -5.66 41.58
CA ASP A 85 10.59 -4.67 41.35
C ASP A 85 10.27 -3.54 40.36
N LYS A 86 9.58 -2.49 40.84
CA LYS A 86 9.68 -1.15 40.26
C LYS A 86 10.49 -0.25 41.22
N PRO A 87 11.62 0.33 40.81
CA PRO A 87 12.13 1.54 41.45
C PRO A 87 11.32 2.74 40.94
N ASP A 88 10.96 3.63 41.86
CA ASP A 88 10.27 4.89 41.59
C ASP A 88 11.09 5.78 40.65
N TYR A 89 10.68 5.84 39.38
CA TYR A 89 10.95 6.99 38.53
C TYR A 89 9.67 7.44 37.85
N SER A 90 9.30 8.68 38.18
CA SER A 90 8.18 9.42 37.63
C SER A 90 8.31 9.63 36.12
N SER A 91 7.37 9.07 35.35
CA SER A 91 6.94 9.67 34.09
C SER A 91 5.45 9.44 33.90
N THR A 92 4.69 10.52 33.99
CA THR A 92 3.25 10.61 33.72
C THR A 92 2.93 10.27 32.26
N SER A 93 2.70 9.01 31.97
CA SER A 93 1.88 8.55 30.84
C SER A 93 0.93 7.49 31.39
N SER A 94 -0.38 7.64 31.17
CA SER A 94 -1.35 6.70 31.76
C SER A 94 -1.08 5.27 31.29
N ASP A 95 -0.82 4.35 32.21
CA ASP A 95 -0.65 2.90 32.00
C ASP A 95 -1.93 2.18 31.51
N GLN A 96 -2.88 2.91 30.91
CA GLN A 96 -4.19 2.40 30.52
C GLN A 96 -4.35 2.30 29.00
N PRO A 97 -5.02 1.25 28.50
CA PRO A 97 -5.35 1.15 27.08
C PRO A 97 -6.29 2.30 26.67
N VAL A 98 -5.99 2.92 25.54
CA VAL A 98 -6.72 4.07 24.99
C VAL A 98 -7.60 3.59 23.83
N TYR A 99 -8.90 3.86 23.90
CA TYR A 99 -9.84 3.53 22.86
C TYR A 99 -10.49 4.79 22.30
N ILE A 100 -10.86 4.79 21.01
CA ILE A 100 -11.59 5.92 20.40
C ILE A 100 -12.93 6.19 21.11
N ASN A 101 -13.53 5.15 21.70
CA ASN A 101 -14.76 5.25 22.49
C ASN A 101 -14.61 6.12 23.75
N SER A 102 -13.38 6.36 24.22
CA SER A 102 -13.10 7.28 25.32
C SER A 102 -13.24 8.75 24.93
N PHE A 103 -13.40 9.07 23.64
CA PHE A 103 -13.51 10.42 23.08
C PHE A 103 -14.81 10.53 22.26
N PRO A 104 -15.97 10.68 22.92
CA PRO A 104 -17.28 10.58 22.26
C PRO A 104 -17.51 11.64 21.18
N LYS A 105 -17.04 12.89 21.35
CA LYS A 105 -17.23 13.94 20.34
C LYS A 105 -16.37 13.71 19.11
N LEU A 106 -15.11 13.36 19.29
CA LEU A 106 -14.23 12.94 18.19
C LEU A 106 -14.84 11.75 17.42
N ARG A 107 -15.37 10.74 18.14
CA ARG A 107 -16.04 9.59 17.53
C ARG A 107 -17.29 9.99 16.76
N ASN A 108 -18.16 10.84 17.33
CA ASN A 108 -19.39 11.27 16.67
C ASN A 108 -19.08 12.05 15.39
N TRP A 109 -18.15 13.00 15.44
CA TRP A 109 -17.68 13.73 14.26
C TRP A 109 -17.12 12.77 13.20
N TYR A 110 -16.33 11.76 13.63
CA TYR A 110 -15.78 10.76 12.72
C TYR A 110 -16.87 9.98 11.98
N LEU A 111 -17.83 9.43 12.71
CA LEU A 111 -18.94 8.67 12.14
C LEU A 111 -19.79 9.53 11.20
N GLN A 112 -20.06 10.77 11.58
CA GLN A 112 -20.78 11.71 10.73
C GLN A 112 -20.02 12.03 9.45
N ASN A 113 -18.74 12.37 9.55
CA ASN A 113 -17.92 12.64 8.38
C ASN A 113 -17.84 11.41 7.45
N GLN A 114 -17.76 10.20 8.00
CA GLN A 114 -17.85 8.97 7.20
C GLN A 114 -19.17 8.84 6.45
N ALA A 115 -20.30 9.13 7.12
CA ALA A 115 -21.61 9.13 6.46
C ALA A 115 -21.67 10.17 5.32
N CYS A 116 -21.14 11.38 5.52
CA CYS A 116 -21.04 12.41 4.49
C CYS A 116 -20.14 12.01 3.30
N ILE A 117 -19.07 11.25 3.55
CA ILE A 117 -18.22 10.70 2.47
C ILE A 117 -18.90 9.53 1.74
N ALA A 118 -19.74 8.75 2.41
CA ALA A 118 -20.39 7.58 1.82
C ALA A 118 -21.55 7.97 0.89
N SER A 119 -22.36 8.97 1.24
CA SER A 119 -23.51 9.41 0.44
C SER A 119 -23.55 10.92 0.23
N THR A 120 -24.23 11.37 -0.83
CA THR A 120 -24.55 12.79 -0.99
C THR A 120 -25.35 13.29 0.21
N LEU A 121 -25.15 14.55 0.60
CA LEU A 121 -25.82 15.12 1.76
C LEU A 121 -27.33 15.27 1.46
N PRO A 122 -28.22 14.92 2.40
CA PRO A 122 -29.61 15.33 2.29
C PRO A 122 -29.68 16.86 2.32
N GLY A 123 -30.53 17.44 1.45
CA GLY A 123 -30.69 18.88 1.32
C GLY A 123 -31.02 19.57 2.65
N LEU A 124 -30.65 20.86 2.76
CA LEU A 124 -30.85 21.68 3.97
C LEU A 124 -32.33 21.67 4.43
N SER A 125 -32.62 21.04 5.57
CA SER A 125 -33.95 21.13 6.22
C SER A 125 -33.90 22.16 7.35
N SER A 126 -34.78 23.17 7.35
CA SER A 126 -34.72 24.27 8.33
C SER A 126 -34.96 23.86 9.80
N LYS A 127 -35.32 22.60 10.07
CA LYS A 127 -35.70 22.10 11.40
C LYS A 127 -34.57 21.44 12.21
N ASN A 128 -33.41 21.12 11.61
CA ASN A 128 -32.30 20.46 12.32
C ASN A 128 -31.36 21.50 12.97
N PRO A 129 -30.92 21.33 14.24
CA PRO A 129 -29.93 22.22 14.88
C PRO A 129 -28.64 22.40 14.06
N VAL A 130 -28.18 21.37 13.34
CA VAL A 130 -26.99 21.46 12.48
C VAL A 130 -27.18 22.45 11.33
N HIS A 131 -28.38 22.49 10.74
CA HIS A 131 -28.70 23.43 9.67
C HIS A 131 -28.81 24.87 10.17
N GLN A 132 -29.18 25.08 11.43
CA GLN A 132 -29.16 26.42 12.03
C GLN A 132 -27.72 26.94 12.20
N VAL A 133 -26.79 26.05 12.63
CA VAL A 133 -25.37 26.38 12.68
C VAL A 133 -24.82 26.66 11.29
N ALA A 134 -25.17 25.83 10.30
CA ALA A 134 -24.78 26.04 8.91
C ALA A 134 -25.26 27.42 8.38
N ASN A 135 -26.50 27.81 8.67
CA ASN A 135 -27.02 29.13 8.31
C ASN A 135 -26.27 30.28 8.99
N LYS A 136 -25.87 30.12 10.27
CA LYS A 136 -25.02 31.10 10.95
C LYS A 136 -23.65 31.25 10.27
N ILE A 137 -23.04 30.13 9.86
CA ILE A 137 -21.77 30.13 9.13
C ILE A 137 -21.95 30.76 7.74
N LEU A 138 -23.02 30.43 7.02
CA LEU A 138 -23.35 31.02 5.71
C LEU A 138 -23.50 32.54 5.82
N ASN A 139 -24.24 33.03 6.83
CA ASN A 139 -24.37 34.47 7.06
C ASN A 139 -23.01 35.12 7.36
N MET A 140 -22.16 34.47 8.16
CA MET A 140 -20.81 34.96 8.44
C MET A 140 -19.98 35.12 7.17
N ILE A 141 -19.96 34.12 6.29
CA ILE A 141 -19.15 34.15 5.07
C ILE A 141 -19.77 35.07 4.00
N CYS A 142 -21.10 35.07 3.82
CA CYS A 142 -21.78 35.89 2.81
C CYS A 142 -21.75 37.39 3.15
N VAL A 143 -21.87 37.78 4.42
CA VAL A 143 -21.80 39.20 4.83
C VAL A 143 -20.40 39.78 4.61
N GLN A 144 -19.35 38.96 4.68
CA GLN A 144 -17.97 39.39 4.37
C GLN A 144 -17.73 39.47 2.86
N MET A 145 -18.31 38.57 2.06
CA MET A 145 -18.28 38.65 0.58
C MET A 145 -18.83 39.98 0.08
N SER A 146 -19.91 40.52 0.69
CA SER A 146 -20.50 41.81 0.30
C SER A 146 -19.66 43.04 0.69
N LYS A 147 -18.69 42.92 1.61
CA LYS A 147 -17.85 44.05 2.07
C LYS A 147 -16.60 44.26 1.22
N VAL A 148 -16.03 43.20 0.64
CA VAL A 148 -14.81 43.28 -0.18
C VAL A 148 -15.06 43.99 -1.53
N GLY A 149 -16.31 44.04 -2.00
CA GLY A 149 -16.70 44.71 -3.24
C GLY A 149 -16.80 46.25 -3.20
N ASN A 150 -16.79 46.89 -2.02
CA ASN A 150 -17.12 48.32 -1.89
C ASN A 150 -15.92 49.27 -1.66
N LEU A 151 -14.69 48.82 -1.90
CA LEU A 151 -13.50 49.69 -1.84
C LEU A 151 -13.04 50.07 -3.26
N SER A 152 -13.86 50.86 -3.95
CA SER A 152 -13.44 51.66 -5.10
C SER A 152 -13.81 53.12 -4.84
N SER A 153 -12.79 53.92 -4.58
CA SER A 153 -12.84 55.34 -4.27
C SER A 153 -13.30 56.21 -5.45
N ASN A 154 -14.21 57.16 -5.20
CA ASN A 154 -13.90 58.58 -5.38
C ASN A 154 -14.76 59.49 -4.48
N PRO A 155 -14.23 60.67 -4.05
CA PRO A 155 -14.86 61.57 -3.07
C PRO A 155 -15.68 62.70 -3.73
N SER A 156 -16.44 63.44 -2.90
CA SER A 156 -17.34 64.58 -3.17
C SER A 156 -18.78 64.17 -3.55
N SER A 157 -19.87 64.69 -2.98
CA SER A 157 -20.11 65.96 -2.27
C SER A 157 -21.34 65.86 -1.34
N THR A 158 -21.41 66.83 -0.43
CA THR A 158 -22.34 67.20 0.65
C THR A 158 -23.85 67.07 0.39
N SER A 159 -24.64 66.56 1.36
CA SER A 159 -25.70 67.33 2.09
C SER A 159 -26.68 66.45 2.92
N SER A 160 -26.67 66.72 4.23
CA SER A 160 -27.66 66.56 5.33
C SER A 160 -29.04 65.88 5.14
N SER A 161 -29.40 64.97 6.08
CA SER A 161 -30.47 65.21 7.08
C SER A 161 -30.61 64.10 8.16
N SER A 162 -30.65 64.56 9.41
CA SER A 162 -31.22 64.04 10.69
C SER A 162 -31.47 62.54 10.94
N MET A 163 -30.67 62.02 11.87
CA MET A 163 -31.00 61.28 13.11
C MET A 163 -32.31 60.48 13.18
N THR A 164 -32.17 59.16 13.22
CA THR A 164 -32.92 58.27 14.12
C THR A 164 -31.96 57.21 14.62
N GLU A 165 -31.43 57.39 15.84
CA GLU A 165 -30.61 56.39 16.51
C GLU A 165 -31.48 55.15 16.80
N SER A 166 -31.15 54.05 16.14
CA SER A 166 -31.47 52.70 16.59
C SER A 166 -30.16 52.05 17.02
N PRO A 167 -30.15 51.24 18.10
CA PRO A 167 -28.91 50.70 18.60
C PRO A 167 -28.38 49.73 17.55
N VAL A 168 -27.22 50.08 16.98
CA VAL A 168 -26.38 49.17 16.22
C VAL A 168 -25.76 48.20 17.23
N GLU A 169 -26.58 47.33 17.81
CA GLU A 169 -26.08 46.18 18.56
C GLU A 169 -25.92 45.00 17.60
N ASP A 170 -24.66 44.53 17.51
CA ASP A 170 -24.25 43.17 17.10
C ASP A 170 -24.24 42.74 15.63
N ALA A 171 -23.98 43.64 14.68
CA ALA A 171 -23.82 43.28 13.26
C ALA A 171 -22.53 42.48 12.89
N PHE A 172 -21.78 41.95 13.86
CA PHE A 172 -20.45 41.33 13.65
C PHE A 172 -20.19 40.04 14.44
N GLN A 173 -21.23 39.35 14.92
CA GLN A 173 -21.01 38.19 15.78
C GLN A 173 -20.55 36.97 14.98
N ARG A 174 -19.23 36.74 14.99
CA ARG A 174 -18.65 35.42 14.72
C ARG A 174 -19.36 34.38 15.59
N PRO A 175 -19.68 33.18 15.08
CA PRO A 175 -20.37 32.18 15.88
C PRO A 175 -19.59 31.82 17.16
N LEU A 176 -20.17 32.12 18.33
CA LEU A 176 -19.65 31.71 19.63
C LEU A 176 -20.10 30.27 19.93
N LEU A 177 -19.63 29.32 19.13
CA LEU A 177 -20.02 27.91 19.21
C LEU A 177 -18.80 27.02 19.50
N PRO A 178 -18.97 25.86 20.14
CA PRO A 178 -17.94 24.83 20.18
C PRO A 178 -17.43 24.49 18.78
N ALA A 179 -16.13 24.20 18.66
CA ALA A 179 -15.53 23.89 17.37
C ALA A 179 -16.13 22.61 16.75
N TRP A 180 -16.53 21.63 17.56
CA TRP A 180 -17.20 20.42 17.09
C TRP A 180 -18.50 20.72 16.35
N ASP A 181 -19.34 21.62 16.87
CA ASP A 181 -20.63 22.00 16.28
C ASP A 181 -20.42 22.70 14.93
N ILE A 182 -19.37 23.52 14.83
CA ILE A 182 -18.97 24.17 13.57
C ILE A 182 -18.53 23.10 12.57
N LEU A 183 -17.63 22.19 12.94
CA LEU A 183 -17.12 21.13 12.05
C LEU A 183 -18.22 20.20 11.53
N GLU A 184 -19.23 19.90 12.34
CA GLU A 184 -20.42 19.12 11.98
C GLU A 184 -21.27 19.87 10.92
N ALA A 185 -21.38 21.20 11.02
CA ALA A 185 -22.15 22.00 10.07
C ALA A 185 -21.42 22.29 8.75
N VAL A 186 -20.08 22.25 8.72
CA VAL A 186 -19.28 22.59 7.52
C VAL A 186 -19.70 21.85 6.24
N PRO A 187 -19.95 20.52 6.20
CA PRO A 187 -20.32 19.84 4.95
C PRO A 187 -21.58 20.42 4.31
N PHE A 188 -22.57 20.83 5.12
CA PHE A 188 -23.80 21.45 4.64
C PHE A 188 -23.57 22.86 4.09
N VAL A 189 -22.66 23.62 4.70
CA VAL A 189 -22.21 24.92 4.16
C VAL A 189 -21.55 24.71 2.81
N LEU A 190 -20.67 23.71 2.69
CA LEU A 190 -19.94 23.40 1.45
C LEU A 190 -20.85 22.98 0.30
N GLU A 191 -21.80 22.09 0.55
CA GLU A 191 -22.84 21.73 -0.43
C GLU A 191 -23.55 22.99 -0.93
N ALA A 192 -24.07 23.82 -0.02
CA ALA A 192 -24.82 25.01 -0.37
C ALA A 192 -24.03 26.02 -1.20
N VAL A 193 -22.77 26.31 -0.82
CA VAL A 193 -21.94 27.28 -1.56
C VAL A 193 -21.44 26.71 -2.89
N LEU A 194 -21.16 25.41 -3.00
CA LEU A 194 -20.81 24.78 -4.26
C LEU A 194 -22.01 24.78 -5.22
N THR A 195 -23.21 24.44 -4.75
CA THR A 195 -24.44 24.48 -5.57
C THR A 195 -24.76 25.91 -6.02
N ALA A 196 -24.58 26.89 -5.13
CA ALA A 196 -24.79 28.30 -5.46
C ALA A 196 -23.76 28.81 -6.48
N CYS A 197 -22.50 28.39 -6.38
CA CYS A 197 -21.46 28.71 -7.36
C CYS A 197 -21.72 28.02 -8.71
N ALA A 198 -22.12 26.74 -8.70
CA ALA A 198 -22.44 25.99 -9.92
C ALA A 198 -23.65 26.57 -10.67
N SER A 199 -24.62 27.14 -9.94
CA SER A 199 -25.78 27.83 -10.51
C SER A 199 -25.52 29.30 -10.86
N GLY A 200 -24.30 29.81 -10.66
CA GLY A 200 -23.92 31.20 -10.96
C GLY A 200 -24.49 32.25 -10.00
N ARG A 201 -25.06 31.84 -8.86
CA ARG A 201 -25.59 32.77 -7.84
C ARG A 201 -24.51 33.43 -7.00
N ILE A 202 -23.37 32.78 -6.86
CA ILE A 202 -22.19 33.26 -6.15
C ILE A 202 -21.00 33.20 -7.12
N SER A 203 -20.15 34.24 -7.14
CA SER A 203 -18.96 34.22 -7.98
C SER A 203 -17.90 33.25 -7.43
N SER A 204 -17.02 32.75 -8.29
CA SER A 204 -15.88 31.92 -7.87
C SER A 204 -14.98 32.64 -6.83
N ARG A 205 -14.83 33.97 -6.96
CA ARG A 205 -14.05 34.80 -6.03
C ARG A 205 -14.70 34.87 -4.66
N ASP A 206 -16.02 35.04 -4.62
CA ASP A 206 -16.78 35.08 -3.37
C ASP A 206 -16.74 33.73 -2.68
N LEU A 207 -16.91 32.62 -3.43
CA LEU A 207 -16.75 31.26 -2.90
C LEU A 207 -15.38 31.07 -2.24
N VAL A 208 -14.29 31.39 -2.94
CA VAL A 208 -12.93 31.23 -2.41
C VAL A 208 -12.70 32.12 -1.18
N THR A 209 -13.25 33.34 -1.18
CA THR A 209 -13.17 34.28 -0.05
C THR A 209 -13.94 33.75 1.16
N GLY A 210 -15.15 33.21 0.98
CA GLY A 210 -15.91 32.62 2.08
C GLY A 210 -15.25 31.39 2.68
N LEU A 211 -14.69 30.51 1.84
CA LEU A 211 -13.91 29.37 2.32
C LEU A 211 -12.65 29.82 3.06
N ARG A 212 -12.02 30.91 2.60
CA ARG A 212 -10.87 31.53 3.24
C ARG A 212 -11.22 32.07 4.63
N ASP A 213 -12.33 32.80 4.73
CA ASP A 213 -12.80 33.34 6.00
C ASP A 213 -13.14 32.24 7.01
N LEU A 214 -13.75 31.15 6.54
CA LEU A 214 -14.00 29.98 7.37
C LEU A 214 -12.70 29.32 7.87
N ALA A 215 -11.69 29.19 7.00
CA ALA A 215 -10.40 28.63 7.37
C ALA A 215 -9.59 29.55 8.31
N ASP A 216 -9.69 30.87 8.15
CA ASP A 216 -9.04 31.84 9.03
C ASP A 216 -9.77 31.95 10.39
N PHE A 217 -11.10 31.77 10.40
CA PHE A 217 -11.90 31.71 11.62
C PHE A 217 -11.65 30.43 12.44
N LEU A 218 -11.68 29.27 11.77
CA LEU A 218 -11.43 27.97 12.38
C LEU A 218 -10.58 27.12 11.44
N PRO A 219 -9.23 27.09 11.60
CA PRO A 219 -8.35 26.31 10.72
C PRO A 219 -8.66 24.81 10.66
N ALA A 220 -9.23 24.24 11.73
CA ALA A 220 -9.71 22.87 11.77
C ALA A 220 -10.73 22.54 10.65
N SER A 221 -11.50 23.54 10.18
CA SER A 221 -12.49 23.37 9.11
C SER A 221 -11.88 22.83 7.81
N LEU A 222 -10.60 23.11 7.56
CA LEU A 222 -9.87 22.60 6.38
C LEU A 222 -9.90 21.08 6.28
N ALA A 223 -9.92 20.38 7.41
CA ALA A 223 -10.08 18.93 7.43
C ALA A 223 -11.39 18.50 6.78
N THR A 224 -12.50 19.12 7.19
CA THR A 224 -13.84 18.81 6.68
C THR A 224 -13.98 19.25 5.23
N ILE A 225 -13.41 20.41 4.86
CA ILE A 225 -13.36 20.90 3.47
C ILE A 225 -12.68 19.89 2.57
N VAL A 226 -11.46 19.47 2.93
CA VAL A 226 -10.69 18.48 2.17
C VAL A 226 -11.44 17.15 2.07
N SER A 227 -11.95 16.66 3.21
CA SER A 227 -12.67 15.39 3.31
C SER A 227 -13.89 15.35 2.38
N TYR A 228 -14.75 16.37 2.49
CA TYR A 228 -15.96 16.48 1.69
C TYR A 228 -15.66 16.71 0.21
N PHE A 229 -14.77 17.65 -0.14
CA PHE A 229 -14.38 17.87 -1.54
C PHE A 229 -13.74 16.63 -2.16
N SER A 230 -12.91 15.88 -1.43
CA SER A 230 -12.34 14.61 -1.92
C SER A 230 -13.44 13.58 -2.25
N ALA A 231 -14.51 13.54 -1.46
CA ALA A 231 -15.64 12.66 -1.71
C ALA A 231 -16.40 13.09 -2.97
N GLU A 232 -16.75 14.38 -3.08
CA GLU A 232 -17.43 14.95 -4.24
C GLU A 232 -16.64 14.80 -5.55
N ILE A 233 -15.33 14.99 -5.50
CA ILE A 233 -14.44 14.75 -6.65
C ILE A 233 -14.48 13.28 -7.07
N THR A 234 -14.47 12.36 -6.11
CA THR A 234 -14.51 10.92 -6.39
C THR A 234 -15.88 10.48 -6.93
N ARG A 235 -16.96 11.17 -6.54
CA ARG A 235 -18.32 10.94 -7.09
C ARG A 235 -18.45 11.42 -8.53
N GLY A 236 -17.70 12.45 -8.93
CA GLY A 236 -17.71 12.96 -10.30
C GLY A 236 -19.03 13.62 -10.73
N ILE A 237 -19.82 14.11 -9.77
CA ILE A 237 -21.15 14.72 -10.02
C ILE A 237 -21.03 16.17 -10.50
N TRP A 238 -19.94 16.86 -10.13
CA TRP A 238 -19.75 18.28 -10.41
C TRP A 238 -19.15 18.50 -11.80
N GLU A 239 -19.78 19.38 -12.57
CA GLU A 239 -19.30 19.81 -13.87
C GLU A 239 -17.88 20.43 -13.78
N PRO A 240 -16.98 20.14 -14.74
CA PRO A 240 -15.68 20.77 -14.82
C PRO A 240 -15.79 22.27 -15.14
N VAL A 241 -14.92 23.08 -14.51
CA VAL A 241 -14.80 24.51 -14.72
C VAL A 241 -13.47 24.86 -15.40
N ALA A 242 -13.49 25.94 -16.19
CA ALA A 242 -12.33 26.41 -16.95
C ALA A 242 -11.38 27.25 -16.10
N MET A 243 -10.10 26.86 -16.06
CA MET A 243 -9.03 27.59 -15.39
C MET A 243 -8.47 28.70 -16.31
N ASN A 244 -9.32 29.70 -16.61
CA ASN A 244 -9.13 30.68 -17.69
C ASN A 244 -8.42 31.98 -17.27
N GLY A 245 -8.26 32.24 -15.97
CA GLY A 245 -7.69 33.48 -15.42
C GLY A 245 -8.72 34.58 -15.15
N VAL A 246 -9.98 34.40 -15.59
CA VAL A 246 -11.07 35.35 -15.36
C VAL A 246 -11.84 34.95 -14.10
N ASP A 247 -12.46 33.78 -14.14
CA ASP A 247 -13.25 33.22 -13.05
C ASP A 247 -12.36 32.42 -12.09
N TRP A 248 -11.48 31.60 -12.65
CA TRP A 248 -10.57 30.73 -11.91
C TRP A 248 -9.12 31.04 -12.30
N PRO A 249 -8.14 30.83 -11.41
CA PRO A 249 -6.74 31.18 -11.70
C PRO A 249 -6.20 30.36 -12.87
N SER A 250 -5.40 30.99 -13.75
CA SER A 250 -4.90 30.34 -14.97
C SER A 250 -3.55 29.64 -14.75
N PRO A 251 -3.39 28.34 -15.09
CA PRO A 251 -2.11 27.63 -15.03
C PRO A 251 -1.21 27.89 -16.26
N ALA A 252 -1.67 28.66 -17.26
CA ALA A 252 -1.10 28.72 -18.61
C ALA A 252 0.42 29.01 -18.65
N THR A 253 0.93 29.81 -17.71
CA THR A 253 2.35 30.20 -17.66
C THR A 253 3.30 29.01 -17.51
N ASN A 254 2.93 28.00 -16.71
CA ASN A 254 3.84 26.91 -16.32
C ASN A 254 3.37 25.52 -16.79
N LEU A 255 2.12 25.39 -17.23
CA LEU A 255 1.50 24.09 -17.48
C LEU A 255 2.25 23.28 -18.56
N VAL A 256 2.54 23.89 -19.71
CA VAL A 256 3.23 23.22 -20.82
C VAL A 256 4.63 22.74 -20.40
N LEU A 257 5.35 23.59 -19.66
CA LEU A 257 6.67 23.27 -19.13
C LEU A 257 6.58 22.06 -18.19
N ILE A 258 5.75 22.13 -17.16
CA ILE A 258 5.59 21.05 -16.17
C ILE A 258 5.15 19.74 -16.83
N GLU A 259 4.22 19.79 -17.79
CA GLU A 259 3.78 18.59 -18.52
C GLU A 259 4.89 17.98 -19.38
N SER A 260 5.69 18.81 -20.06
CA SER A 260 6.85 18.34 -20.83
C SER A 260 7.89 17.68 -19.93
N GLU A 261 8.20 18.26 -18.77
CA GLU A 261 9.16 17.72 -17.81
C GLU A 261 8.66 16.41 -17.17
N ILE A 262 7.38 16.34 -16.79
CA ILE A 262 6.79 15.09 -16.29
C ILE A 262 6.90 14.00 -17.35
N ARG A 263 6.60 14.31 -18.62
CA ARG A 263 6.69 13.36 -19.73
C ARG A 263 8.13 12.91 -19.98
N GLU A 264 9.09 13.83 -19.94
CA GLU A 264 10.51 13.53 -20.06
C GLU A 264 10.96 12.57 -18.96
N ILE A 265 10.64 12.86 -17.70
CA ILE A 265 10.98 11.99 -16.57
C ILE A 265 10.36 10.60 -16.74
N LEU A 266 9.09 10.52 -17.11
CA LEU A 266 8.43 9.23 -17.35
C LEU A 266 9.08 8.45 -18.50
N ALA A 267 9.46 9.12 -19.58
CA ALA A 267 10.16 8.51 -20.69
C ALA A 267 11.55 7.96 -20.28
N THR A 268 12.31 8.69 -19.45
CA THR A 268 13.60 8.19 -18.91
C THR A 268 13.45 6.93 -18.08
N VAL A 269 12.29 6.74 -17.44
CA VAL A 269 11.93 5.56 -16.65
C VAL A 269 11.35 4.43 -17.53
N GLY A 270 11.22 4.64 -18.84
CA GLY A 270 10.65 3.66 -19.77
C GLY A 270 9.12 3.61 -19.74
N VAL A 271 8.46 4.67 -19.28
CA VAL A 271 7.00 4.81 -19.26
C VAL A 271 6.57 5.77 -20.36
N THR A 272 5.75 5.28 -21.30
CA THR A 272 5.19 6.07 -22.39
C THR A 272 3.69 6.28 -22.16
N LEU A 273 3.25 7.53 -22.19
CA LEU A 273 1.85 7.89 -22.04
C LEU A 273 1.27 8.45 -23.35
N PRO A 274 0.00 8.19 -23.66
CA PRO A 274 -0.69 8.89 -24.73
C PRO A 274 -0.73 10.40 -24.45
N SER A 275 -0.60 11.23 -25.49
CA SER A 275 -0.75 12.69 -25.32
C SER A 275 -2.13 13.00 -24.78
N SER A 276 -2.18 13.71 -23.65
CA SER A 276 -3.41 13.91 -22.87
C SER A 276 -4.19 15.16 -23.26
N TYR A 277 -3.59 16.04 -24.06
CA TYR A 277 -4.24 17.22 -24.61
C TYR A 277 -3.92 17.36 -26.09
N GLY A 278 -4.93 17.75 -26.86
CA GLY A 278 -4.70 18.45 -28.12
C GLY A 278 -4.11 19.83 -27.81
N SER A 279 -3.14 20.27 -28.61
CA SER A 279 -2.55 21.60 -28.48
C SER A 279 -3.65 22.68 -28.43
N GLY A 280 -3.70 23.49 -27.37
CA GLY A 280 -4.60 24.64 -27.25
C GLY A 280 -5.90 24.46 -26.46
N ALA A 281 -6.15 23.32 -25.83
CA ALA A 281 -7.34 23.14 -24.97
C ALA A 281 -7.23 23.92 -23.64
N VAL A 282 -8.32 24.55 -23.20
CA VAL A 282 -8.38 25.24 -21.90
C VAL A 282 -8.35 24.21 -20.76
N PRO A 283 -7.47 24.36 -19.75
CA PRO A 283 -7.40 23.41 -18.64
C PRO A 283 -8.66 23.43 -17.79
N MET A 284 -9.24 22.25 -17.56
CA MET A 284 -10.49 22.08 -16.81
C MET A 284 -10.25 21.30 -15.51
N LEU A 285 -10.90 21.71 -14.42
CA LEU A 285 -10.91 21.00 -13.14
C LEU A 285 -12.35 20.83 -12.65
N PRO A 286 -12.71 19.73 -11.95
CA PRO A 286 -14.00 19.65 -11.25
C PRO A 286 -14.18 20.83 -10.29
N LEU A 287 -15.39 21.38 -10.18
CA LEU A 287 -15.65 22.57 -9.34
C LEU A 287 -15.08 22.47 -7.91
N PRO A 288 -15.26 21.37 -7.15
CA PRO A 288 -14.68 21.26 -5.80
C PRO A 288 -13.14 21.29 -5.81
N MET A 289 -12.52 20.74 -6.86
CA MET A 289 -11.06 20.79 -7.02
C MET A 289 -10.57 22.20 -7.35
N ALA A 290 -11.27 22.91 -8.24
CA ALA A 290 -10.96 24.30 -8.57
C ALA A 290 -11.08 25.22 -7.34
N ALA A 291 -12.14 25.03 -6.54
CA ALA A 291 -12.33 25.72 -5.26
C ALA A 291 -11.20 25.40 -4.27
N LEU A 292 -10.84 24.12 -4.12
CA LEU A 292 -9.78 23.70 -3.20
C LEU A 292 -8.42 24.29 -3.59
N VAL A 293 -7.97 24.12 -4.84
CA VAL A 293 -6.66 24.64 -5.26
C VAL A 293 -6.63 26.15 -5.13
N SER A 294 -7.70 26.85 -5.51
CA SER A 294 -7.81 28.31 -5.43
C SER A 294 -7.77 28.82 -3.99
N LEU A 295 -8.46 28.16 -3.06
CA LEU A 295 -8.34 28.42 -1.63
C LEU A 295 -6.90 28.26 -1.17
N THR A 296 -6.26 27.15 -1.54
CA THR A 296 -4.95 26.80 -0.97
C THR A 296 -3.83 27.73 -1.44
N ILE A 297 -3.90 28.22 -2.68
CA ILE A 297 -2.99 29.25 -3.20
C ILE A 297 -3.23 30.63 -2.56
N THR A 298 -4.19 30.82 -1.65
CA THR A 298 -4.29 32.06 -0.85
C THR A 298 -3.46 32.02 0.46
N PHE A 299 -3.11 30.84 1.00
CA PHE A 299 -2.42 30.73 2.30
C PHE A 299 -1.03 31.36 2.34
N LYS A 300 -0.74 32.19 3.34
CA LYS A 300 0.63 32.70 3.53
C LYS A 300 1.58 31.56 3.89
N LEU A 301 2.75 31.52 3.26
CA LEU A 301 3.77 30.48 3.49
C LEU A 301 4.67 30.84 4.68
N ASP A 302 4.04 31.07 5.82
CA ASP A 302 4.73 31.35 7.07
C ASP A 302 4.96 30.06 7.87
N LYS A 303 6.05 30.01 8.66
CA LYS A 303 6.37 28.89 9.54
C LYS A 303 5.27 28.63 10.57
N SER A 304 4.58 29.68 11.01
CA SER A 304 3.44 29.59 11.93
C SER A 304 2.28 28.74 11.40
N LEU A 305 2.14 28.62 10.07
CA LEU A 305 1.07 27.88 9.40
C LEU A 305 1.55 26.55 8.79
N GLU A 306 2.73 26.05 9.16
CA GLU A 306 3.29 24.81 8.59
C GLU A 306 2.39 23.59 8.84
N TYR A 307 1.69 23.54 9.98
CA TYR A 307 0.75 22.47 10.30
C TYR A 307 -0.44 22.40 9.32
N ILE A 308 -0.88 23.54 8.78
CA ILE A 308 -1.92 23.62 7.76
C ILE A 308 -1.40 23.10 6.42
N HIS A 309 -0.23 23.59 5.98
CA HIS A 309 0.38 23.20 4.72
C HIS A 309 0.69 21.70 4.67
N ALA A 310 1.08 21.10 5.80
CA ALA A 310 1.37 19.68 5.90
C ALA A 310 0.17 18.78 5.61
N VAL A 311 -1.05 19.23 5.89
CA VAL A 311 -2.29 18.49 5.57
C VAL A 311 -2.73 18.77 4.13
N ILE A 312 -2.71 20.04 3.71
CA ILE A 312 -3.20 20.47 2.39
C ILE A 312 -2.41 19.85 1.24
N GLY A 313 -1.07 19.81 1.32
CA GLY A 313 -0.26 19.30 0.21
C GLY A 313 -0.60 17.84 -0.13
N GLN A 314 -0.71 17.00 0.89
CA GLN A 314 -1.08 15.60 0.70
C GLN A 314 -2.55 15.42 0.33
N ALA A 315 -3.43 16.29 0.82
CA ALA A 315 -4.84 16.34 0.44
C ALA A 315 -5.02 16.64 -1.05
N LEU A 316 -4.34 17.66 -1.58
CA LEU A 316 -4.39 18.02 -3.00
C LEU A 316 -3.91 16.87 -3.89
N GLU A 317 -2.81 16.20 -3.50
CA GLU A 317 -2.32 15.03 -4.21
C GLU A 317 -3.37 13.89 -4.21
N ASN A 318 -4.02 13.63 -3.08
CA ASN A 318 -5.05 12.58 -3.02
C ASN A 318 -6.30 12.93 -3.82
N CYS A 319 -6.78 14.17 -3.72
CA CYS A 319 -7.92 14.66 -4.50
C CYS A 319 -7.62 14.58 -6.00
N SER A 320 -6.39 14.86 -6.43
CA SER A 320 -6.01 14.82 -7.84
C SER A 320 -6.08 13.41 -8.41
N THR A 321 -5.90 12.36 -7.58
CA THR A 321 -6.13 10.97 -7.98
C THR A 321 -7.61 10.65 -8.26
N GLY A 322 -8.55 11.45 -7.74
CA GLY A 322 -9.98 11.30 -8.01
C GLY A 322 -10.49 12.08 -9.23
N SER A 323 -9.77 13.11 -9.69
CA SER A 323 -10.21 14.04 -10.75
C SER A 323 -9.60 13.73 -12.13
N PRO A 324 -10.25 13.99 -13.28
CA PRO A 324 -9.72 13.62 -14.60
C PRO A 324 -8.26 14.04 -14.85
N TRP A 325 -7.51 13.22 -15.56
CA TRP A 325 -6.10 13.50 -15.87
C TRP A 325 -6.04 14.64 -16.90
N PRO A 326 -5.11 15.62 -16.78
CA PRO A 326 -3.98 15.77 -15.85
C PRO A 326 -4.19 16.83 -14.76
N SER A 327 -5.18 16.65 -13.88
CA SER A 327 -5.45 17.59 -12.77
C SER A 327 -4.22 17.94 -11.91
N MET A 328 -3.30 17.00 -11.67
CA MET A 328 -2.11 17.25 -10.87
C MET A 328 -1.13 18.22 -11.55
N SER A 329 -1.01 18.19 -12.87
CA SER A 329 -0.20 19.16 -13.64
C SER A 329 -0.78 20.56 -13.52
N ILE A 330 -2.10 20.70 -13.57
CA ILE A 330 -2.80 21.98 -13.37
C ILE A 330 -2.56 22.52 -11.96
N ILE A 331 -2.79 21.71 -10.93
CA ILE A 331 -2.56 22.07 -9.52
C ILE A 331 -1.10 22.49 -9.32
N GLY A 332 -0.18 21.72 -9.89
CA GLY A 332 1.25 22.00 -9.85
C GLY A 332 1.62 23.32 -10.50
N ALA A 333 1.10 23.60 -11.69
CA ALA A 333 1.36 24.85 -12.41
C ALA A 333 0.92 26.08 -11.62
N LEU A 334 -0.26 26.03 -10.99
CA LEU A 334 -0.78 27.09 -10.14
C LEU A 334 0.08 27.31 -8.89
N TRP A 335 0.48 26.24 -8.21
CA TRP A 335 1.35 26.35 -7.03
C TRP A 335 2.76 26.82 -7.36
N ALA A 336 3.31 26.43 -8.52
CA ALA A 336 4.63 26.88 -8.98
C ALA A 336 4.66 28.38 -9.28
N GLN A 337 3.53 29.00 -9.69
CA GLN A 337 3.43 30.45 -9.84
C GLN A 337 3.62 31.17 -8.50
N LYS A 338 3.06 30.60 -7.43
CA LYS A 338 3.16 31.15 -6.08
C LYS A 338 4.51 30.87 -5.42
N VAL A 339 5.05 29.66 -5.61
CA VAL A 339 6.26 29.18 -4.93
C VAL A 339 7.22 28.55 -5.92
N ARG A 340 8.03 29.39 -6.58
CA ARG A 340 9.00 28.93 -7.60
C ARG A 340 9.92 27.81 -7.08
N ARG A 341 10.38 27.90 -5.82
CA ARG A 341 11.26 26.88 -5.20
C ARG A 341 10.63 25.48 -5.05
N TRP A 342 9.31 25.34 -5.21
CA TRP A 342 8.62 24.05 -5.10
C TRP A 342 8.45 23.35 -6.45
N HIS A 343 8.94 23.95 -7.53
CA HIS A 343 8.81 23.42 -8.89
C HIS A 343 9.24 21.95 -9.01
N ASP A 344 10.46 21.60 -8.58
CA ASP A 344 10.97 20.24 -8.69
C ASP A 344 10.16 19.23 -7.87
N PHE A 345 9.70 19.64 -6.67
CA PHE A 345 8.81 18.82 -5.86
C PHE A 345 7.47 18.57 -6.55
N ILE A 346 6.91 19.60 -7.19
CA ILE A 346 5.65 19.54 -7.92
C ILE A 346 5.77 18.63 -9.13
N VAL A 347 6.79 18.83 -9.96
CA VAL A 347 7.07 18.01 -11.14
C VAL A 347 7.20 16.54 -10.73
N LEU A 348 8.03 16.26 -9.71
CA LEU A 348 8.20 14.91 -9.20
C LEU A 348 6.90 14.31 -8.63
N THR A 349 6.07 15.09 -7.95
CA THR A 349 4.77 14.61 -7.44
C THR A 349 3.81 14.30 -8.60
N GLY A 350 3.79 15.14 -9.66
CA GLY A 350 3.00 14.94 -10.87
C GLY A 350 3.33 13.65 -11.62
N THR A 351 4.59 13.18 -11.58
CA THR A 351 4.98 11.90 -12.20
C THR A 351 4.24 10.68 -11.63
N ARG A 352 3.66 10.76 -10.42
CA ARG A 352 2.96 9.64 -9.78
C ARG A 352 1.55 9.42 -10.31
N SER A 353 0.90 10.50 -10.76
CA SER A 353 -0.54 10.46 -11.09
C SER A 353 -0.95 9.51 -12.23
N PRO A 354 -0.13 9.18 -13.25
CA PRO A 354 -0.51 8.17 -14.25
C PRO A 354 -0.70 6.77 -13.66
N PHE A 355 0.13 6.41 -12.68
CA PHE A 355 0.14 5.06 -12.09
C PHE A 355 -1.05 4.74 -11.19
N ALA A 356 -1.82 5.77 -10.80
CA ALA A 356 -3.08 5.56 -10.12
C ALA A 356 -4.19 5.10 -11.09
N ARG A 357 -4.02 5.20 -12.42
CA ARG A 357 -5.13 5.04 -13.37
C ARG A 357 -4.85 4.08 -14.50
N ASP A 358 -3.64 4.17 -15.05
CA ASP A 358 -3.28 3.41 -16.23
C ASP A 358 -2.51 2.14 -15.84
N LYS A 359 -3.16 0.99 -16.06
CA LYS A 359 -2.57 -0.33 -15.86
C LYS A 359 -1.36 -0.54 -16.77
N ALA A 360 -1.36 0.02 -17.99
CA ALA A 360 -0.23 -0.08 -18.90
C ALA A 360 1.00 0.66 -18.36
N ALA A 361 0.81 1.90 -17.87
CA ALA A 361 1.88 2.65 -17.21
C ALA A 361 2.46 1.91 -15.98
N VAL A 362 1.60 1.29 -15.16
CA VAL A 362 2.04 0.46 -14.03
C VAL A 362 2.86 -0.74 -14.52
N ALA A 363 2.40 -1.46 -15.55
CA ALA A 363 3.12 -2.60 -16.10
C ALA A 363 4.47 -2.20 -16.70
N GLN A 364 4.53 -1.09 -17.45
CA GLN A 364 5.76 -0.53 -17.99
C GLN A 364 6.74 -0.17 -16.86
N LEU A 365 6.29 0.52 -15.81
CA LEU A 365 7.13 0.86 -14.67
C LEU A 365 7.71 -0.39 -13.96
N ILE A 366 6.86 -1.39 -13.71
CA ILE A 366 7.32 -2.64 -13.08
C ILE A 366 8.34 -3.34 -14.00
N ARG A 367 8.08 -3.41 -15.31
CA ARG A 367 9.00 -3.98 -16.28
C ARG A 367 10.34 -3.24 -16.29
N SER A 368 10.34 -1.91 -16.30
CA SER A 368 11.55 -1.10 -16.21
C SER A 368 12.33 -1.36 -14.92
N CYS A 369 11.66 -1.58 -13.79
CA CYS A 369 12.34 -1.98 -12.55
C CYS A 369 13.09 -3.30 -12.71
N PHE A 370 12.47 -4.32 -13.33
CA PHE A 370 13.13 -5.60 -13.60
C PHE A 370 14.29 -5.42 -14.58
N SER A 371 14.10 -4.68 -15.66
CA SER A 371 15.16 -4.43 -16.66
C SER A 371 16.35 -3.67 -16.07
N SER A 372 16.12 -2.63 -15.25
CA SER A 372 17.21 -1.88 -14.60
C SER A 372 17.92 -2.67 -13.52
N PHE A 373 17.22 -3.54 -12.79
CA PHE A 373 17.85 -4.39 -11.77
C PHE A 373 18.67 -5.53 -12.39
N LEU A 374 18.19 -6.11 -13.51
CA LEU A 374 18.78 -7.30 -14.15
C LEU A 374 19.65 -7.00 -15.37
N GLY A 375 19.77 -5.72 -15.76
CA GLY A 375 20.40 -5.28 -17.00
C GLY A 375 21.83 -5.78 -17.23
N ALA A 376 22.23 -5.82 -18.50
CA ALA A 376 23.49 -6.41 -18.97
C ALA A 376 24.75 -5.58 -18.66
N ASP A 377 24.61 -4.29 -18.38
CA ASP A 377 25.74 -3.39 -18.09
C ASP A 377 26.18 -3.52 -16.62
N ALA A 378 27.33 -4.17 -16.42
CA ALA A 378 27.90 -4.51 -15.11
C ALA A 378 28.15 -3.30 -14.19
N ALA A 379 28.23 -2.08 -14.74
CA ALA A 379 28.48 -0.86 -13.95
C ALA A 379 27.23 -0.35 -13.20
N HIS A 380 26.02 -0.66 -13.69
CA HIS A 380 24.77 -0.02 -13.23
C HIS A 380 23.63 -1.03 -12.98
N CYS A 381 23.94 -2.31 -12.79
CA CYS A 381 22.94 -3.34 -12.48
C CYS A 381 22.71 -3.49 -10.96
N GLY A 382 21.66 -4.21 -10.57
CA GLY A 382 21.30 -4.42 -9.18
C GLY A 382 20.63 -3.21 -8.52
N ILE A 383 20.94 -2.96 -7.25
CA ILE A 383 20.26 -1.93 -6.45
C ILE A 383 20.56 -0.52 -6.97
N SER A 384 21.77 -0.28 -7.47
CA SER A 384 22.17 1.03 -8.04
C SER A 384 21.42 1.32 -9.34
N GLY A 385 21.17 0.31 -10.19
CA GLY A 385 20.32 0.48 -11.38
C GLY A 385 18.86 0.71 -11.02
N LEU A 386 18.36 0.01 -10.01
CA LEU A 386 16.97 0.11 -9.58
C LEU A 386 16.67 1.45 -8.90
N LEU A 387 17.51 1.90 -7.97
CA LEU A 387 17.27 3.09 -7.14
C LEU A 387 18.03 4.33 -7.59
N GLY A 388 18.94 4.18 -8.56
CA GLY A 388 19.86 5.24 -8.99
C GLY A 388 21.07 5.37 -8.06
N HIS A 389 22.00 6.24 -8.45
CA HIS A 389 23.11 6.64 -7.59
C HIS A 389 22.64 7.75 -6.65
N SER A 390 23.12 7.74 -5.40
CA SER A 390 22.80 8.79 -4.42
C SER A 390 23.07 10.17 -5.01
N ILE A 391 22.11 11.08 -4.88
CA ILE A 391 22.17 12.46 -5.37
C ILE A 391 23.54 13.06 -5.03
N SER A 392 24.41 13.22 -6.03
CA SER A 392 25.67 13.94 -5.85
C SER A 392 25.34 15.44 -5.74
N ASN A 393 26.12 16.18 -4.94
CA ASN A 393 25.98 17.61 -4.65
C ASN A 393 26.16 18.54 -5.86
N GLN A 394 26.04 18.04 -7.09
CA GLN A 394 26.12 18.82 -8.32
C GLN A 394 24.70 19.03 -8.80
N GLY A 395 24.21 20.27 -8.73
CA GLY A 395 22.83 20.68 -9.00
C GLY A 395 22.32 20.47 -10.44
N SER A 396 22.77 19.44 -11.15
CA SER A 396 22.11 18.93 -12.36
C SER A 396 20.99 17.98 -11.97
N ARG A 397 19.85 18.06 -12.66
CA ARG A 397 18.73 17.14 -12.48
C ARG A 397 19.16 15.73 -12.88
N LEU A 398 19.51 14.91 -11.89
CA LEU A 398 19.84 13.50 -12.11
C LEU A 398 18.61 12.75 -12.65
N PRO A 399 18.79 11.83 -13.61
CA PRO A 399 17.69 11.03 -14.14
C PRO A 399 17.06 10.20 -13.02
N VAL A 400 15.73 10.21 -12.95
CA VAL A 400 14.98 9.48 -11.93
C VAL A 400 15.02 7.99 -12.25
N ALA A 401 15.47 7.16 -11.30
CA ALA A 401 15.52 5.71 -11.49
C ALA A 401 14.12 5.07 -11.38
N PRO A 402 13.84 3.98 -12.11
CA PRO A 402 12.52 3.32 -12.11
C PRO A 402 12.08 2.84 -10.73
N GLY A 403 12.99 2.25 -9.95
CA GLY A 403 12.69 1.77 -8.60
C GLY A 403 12.42 2.91 -7.63
N TYR A 404 13.06 4.07 -7.77
CA TYR A 404 12.73 5.25 -6.99
C TYR A 404 11.29 5.70 -7.25
N LEU A 405 10.91 5.81 -8.53
CA LEU A 405 9.55 6.19 -8.90
C LEU A 405 8.51 5.14 -8.48
N TYR A 406 8.88 3.86 -8.56
CA TYR A 406 8.08 2.75 -8.06
C TYR A 406 7.81 2.86 -6.55
N LEU A 407 8.84 3.09 -5.72
CA LEU A 407 8.68 3.22 -4.27
C LEU A 407 7.74 4.38 -3.91
N ARG A 408 7.78 5.48 -4.67
CA ARG A 408 6.84 6.59 -4.47
C ARG A 408 5.43 6.26 -4.93
N SER A 409 5.25 5.46 -5.98
CA SER A 409 3.94 5.26 -6.63
C SER A 409 3.22 3.97 -6.25
N CYS A 410 3.91 2.94 -5.79
CA CYS A 410 3.35 1.59 -5.62
C CYS A 410 2.19 1.50 -4.62
N ARG A 411 2.12 2.41 -3.65
CA ARG A 411 1.01 2.48 -2.67
C ARG A 411 -0.28 3.06 -3.26
N SER A 412 -0.25 3.66 -4.45
CA SER A 412 -1.43 4.20 -5.14
C SER A 412 -1.99 3.28 -6.22
N PHE A 413 -1.39 2.10 -6.46
CA PHE A 413 -1.94 1.14 -7.41
C PHE A 413 -3.30 0.63 -6.93
N HIS A 414 -4.31 0.67 -7.81
CA HIS A 414 -5.69 0.32 -7.47
C HIS A 414 -5.99 -1.18 -7.56
N ASP A 415 -5.42 -1.87 -8.55
CA ASP A 415 -5.74 -3.28 -8.81
C ASP A 415 -4.65 -4.22 -8.28
N ALA A 416 -4.95 -4.85 -7.13
CA ALA A 416 -4.06 -5.78 -6.46
C ALA A 416 -3.78 -7.05 -7.29
N HIS A 417 -4.80 -7.61 -7.95
CA HIS A 417 -4.64 -8.81 -8.78
C HIS A 417 -3.78 -8.52 -10.01
N PHE A 418 -3.96 -7.36 -10.61
CA PHE A 418 -3.16 -6.93 -11.75
C PHE A 418 -1.67 -6.83 -11.39
N VAL A 419 -1.34 -6.19 -10.26
CA VAL A 419 0.06 -6.05 -9.81
C VAL A 419 0.70 -7.42 -9.56
N ASN A 420 0.00 -8.33 -8.86
CA ASN A 420 0.48 -9.70 -8.65
C ASN A 420 0.76 -10.41 -9.99
N THR A 421 -0.20 -10.34 -10.92
CA THR A 421 -0.10 -10.98 -12.24
C THR A 421 1.07 -10.43 -13.04
N VAL A 422 1.25 -9.11 -13.08
CA VAL A 422 2.37 -8.47 -13.80
C VAL A 422 3.72 -8.90 -13.21
N VAL A 423 3.87 -8.83 -11.89
CA VAL A 423 5.12 -9.23 -11.22
C VAL A 423 5.44 -10.71 -11.49
N LEU A 424 4.45 -11.59 -11.37
CA LEU A 424 4.63 -13.02 -11.59
C LEU A 424 4.98 -13.35 -13.06
N ASN A 425 4.33 -12.69 -14.02
CA ASN A 425 4.66 -12.83 -15.45
C ASN A 425 6.09 -12.38 -15.74
N LEU A 426 6.54 -11.25 -15.17
CA LEU A 426 7.90 -10.75 -15.34
C LEU A 426 8.94 -11.69 -14.71
N ILE A 427 8.64 -12.30 -13.56
CA ILE A 427 9.51 -13.30 -12.94
C ILE A 427 9.75 -14.48 -13.89
N ILE A 428 8.67 -15.00 -14.48
CA ILE A 428 8.72 -16.11 -15.42
C ILE A 428 9.47 -15.71 -16.70
N GLU A 429 9.15 -14.55 -17.26
CA GLU A 429 9.79 -14.03 -18.47
C GLU A 429 11.31 -13.87 -18.31
N HIS A 430 11.76 -13.21 -17.23
CA HIS A 430 13.19 -13.00 -16.99
C HIS A 430 13.92 -14.31 -16.64
N THR A 431 13.23 -15.25 -15.98
CA THR A 431 13.75 -16.59 -15.75
C THR A 431 13.97 -17.33 -17.07
N ARG A 432 13.04 -17.23 -18.03
CA ARG A 432 13.20 -17.81 -19.38
C ARG A 432 14.37 -17.19 -20.13
N ALA A 433 14.46 -15.86 -20.13
CA ALA A 433 15.51 -15.12 -20.83
C ALA A 433 16.92 -15.50 -20.32
N ALA A 434 17.07 -15.66 -19.00
CA ALA A 434 18.34 -16.06 -18.37
C ALA A 434 18.85 -17.44 -18.84
N VAL A 435 17.94 -18.34 -19.23
CA VAL A 435 18.28 -19.69 -19.69
C VAL A 435 18.62 -19.72 -21.18
N VAL A 436 17.94 -18.92 -22.01
CA VAL A 436 18.19 -18.86 -23.46
C VAL A 436 19.58 -18.30 -23.78
N GLY A 437 20.09 -17.36 -22.96
CA GLY A 437 21.46 -16.85 -23.08
C GLY A 437 22.57 -17.85 -22.73
N GLN A 438 22.23 -19.02 -22.20
CA GLN A 438 23.18 -20.08 -21.84
C GLN A 438 22.91 -21.32 -22.68
N SER A 439 23.90 -21.77 -23.48
CA SER A 439 23.74 -22.97 -24.31
C SER A 439 23.30 -24.19 -23.46
N ARG A 440 22.30 -24.92 -23.94
CA ARG A 440 21.70 -26.12 -23.30
C ARG A 440 22.75 -27.17 -22.90
N SER A 441 23.83 -27.28 -23.68
CA SER A 441 24.93 -28.19 -23.36
C SER A 441 25.75 -27.72 -22.17
N ARG A 442 25.93 -26.41 -21.95
CA ARG A 442 26.68 -25.85 -20.81
C ARG A 442 25.93 -25.96 -19.49
N LEU A 443 24.62 -25.72 -19.51
CA LEU A 443 23.71 -25.83 -18.35
C LEU A 443 23.64 -27.23 -17.75
N LEU A 444 23.64 -28.26 -18.61
CA LEU A 444 23.57 -29.65 -18.18
C LEU A 444 24.95 -30.27 -17.90
N SER A 445 26.04 -29.68 -18.39
CA SER A 445 27.40 -30.24 -18.24
C SER A 445 28.24 -29.59 -17.15
N SER A 446 27.90 -28.38 -16.66
CA SER A 446 28.73 -27.66 -15.69
C SER A 446 27.96 -27.19 -14.45
N ARG A 447 28.42 -27.60 -13.25
CA ARG A 447 27.84 -27.18 -11.96
C ARG A 447 27.81 -25.65 -11.78
N SER A 448 28.81 -24.96 -12.32
CA SER A 448 28.93 -23.50 -12.30
C SER A 448 27.80 -22.79 -13.06
N SER A 449 27.34 -23.33 -14.18
CA SER A 449 26.23 -22.75 -14.97
C SER A 449 24.86 -22.94 -14.31
N LEU A 450 24.62 -24.10 -13.67
CA LEU A 450 23.39 -24.34 -12.90
C LEU A 450 23.34 -23.46 -11.65
N ALA A 451 24.48 -23.28 -10.96
CA ALA A 451 24.58 -22.38 -9.81
C ALA A 451 24.33 -20.91 -10.21
N ALA A 452 24.83 -20.48 -11.37
CA ALA A 452 24.56 -19.16 -11.93
C ALA A 452 23.06 -18.98 -12.28
N ALA A 453 22.44 -19.95 -12.94
CA ALA A 453 21.00 -19.90 -13.26
C ALA A 453 20.13 -19.88 -11.99
N ALA A 454 20.47 -20.69 -10.98
CA ALA A 454 19.79 -20.68 -9.68
C ALA A 454 19.98 -19.36 -8.92
N SER A 455 21.14 -18.71 -9.06
CA SER A 455 21.39 -17.38 -8.52
C SER A 455 20.45 -16.35 -9.17
N VAL A 456 20.34 -16.35 -10.50
CA VAL A 456 19.44 -15.42 -11.22
C VAL A 456 17.99 -15.61 -10.79
N VAL A 457 17.53 -16.86 -10.70
CA VAL A 457 16.16 -17.18 -10.20
C VAL A 457 15.92 -16.56 -8.82
N ARG A 458 16.88 -16.66 -7.89
CA ARG A 458 16.75 -16.05 -6.56
C ARG A 458 16.70 -14.53 -6.62
N HIS A 459 17.52 -13.89 -7.46
CA HIS A 459 17.53 -12.43 -7.62
C HIS A 459 16.20 -11.92 -8.18
N VAL A 460 15.69 -12.55 -9.23
CA VAL A 460 14.41 -12.22 -9.88
C VAL A 460 13.24 -12.39 -8.89
N ALA A 461 13.20 -13.52 -8.18
CA ALA A 461 12.18 -13.78 -7.17
C ALA A 461 12.27 -12.80 -5.98
N SER A 462 13.48 -12.43 -5.56
CA SER A 462 13.70 -11.48 -4.45
C SER A 462 13.27 -10.06 -4.82
N LEU A 463 13.55 -9.62 -6.05
CA LEU A 463 13.06 -8.34 -6.57
C LEU A 463 11.53 -8.32 -6.60
N GLY A 464 10.92 -9.33 -7.24
CA GLY A 464 9.46 -9.45 -7.31
C GLY A 464 8.82 -9.47 -5.93
N THR A 465 9.40 -10.21 -4.99
CA THR A 465 8.99 -10.23 -3.57
C THR A 465 9.03 -8.83 -2.96
N SER A 466 10.15 -8.12 -3.11
CA SER A 466 10.33 -6.79 -2.54
C SER A 466 9.33 -5.79 -3.09
N MET A 467 9.10 -5.81 -4.41
CA MET A 467 8.12 -4.97 -5.08
C MET A 467 6.70 -5.24 -4.54
N LEU A 468 6.30 -6.51 -4.50
CA LEU A 468 4.97 -6.92 -4.01
C LEU A 468 4.73 -6.50 -2.55
N CYS A 469 5.72 -6.73 -1.69
CA CYS A 469 5.62 -6.41 -0.27
C CYS A 469 5.53 -4.89 -0.03
N VAL A 470 6.22 -4.08 -0.85
CA VAL A 470 6.17 -2.63 -0.75
C VAL A 470 4.92 -2.03 -1.40
N ALA A 471 4.31 -2.66 -2.41
CA ALA A 471 3.06 -2.15 -3.00
C ALA A 471 1.85 -2.32 -2.06
N GLY A 472 1.61 -3.53 -1.58
CA GLY A 472 0.38 -3.87 -0.86
C GLY A 472 0.55 -4.82 0.33
N GLY A 473 1.78 -5.29 0.56
CA GLY A 473 2.14 -6.04 1.77
C GLY A 473 1.27 -7.29 1.97
N PRO A 474 0.64 -7.48 3.15
CA PRO A 474 -0.11 -8.69 3.46
C PRO A 474 -1.26 -9.00 2.50
N LEU A 475 -1.93 -7.99 1.96
CA LEU A 475 -3.06 -8.18 1.06
C LEU A 475 -2.61 -8.82 -0.26
N LEU A 476 -1.58 -8.27 -0.88
CA LEU A 476 -1.05 -8.80 -2.15
C LEU A 476 -0.48 -10.20 -1.96
N VAL A 477 0.21 -10.45 -0.85
CA VAL A 477 0.73 -11.79 -0.54
C VAL A 477 -0.41 -12.78 -0.31
N GLN A 478 -1.47 -12.40 0.40
CA GLN A 478 -2.64 -13.27 0.55
C GLN A 478 -3.27 -13.60 -0.81
N VAL A 479 -3.51 -12.60 -1.64
CA VAL A 479 -4.07 -12.78 -3.00
C VAL A 479 -3.14 -13.64 -3.88
N LEU A 480 -1.82 -13.52 -3.69
CA LEU A 480 -0.84 -14.35 -4.40
C LEU A 480 -1.00 -15.84 -4.04
N TYR A 481 -1.13 -16.15 -2.74
CA TYR A 481 -1.32 -17.52 -2.25
C TYR A 481 -2.68 -18.10 -2.64
N GLU A 482 -3.75 -17.34 -2.44
CA GLU A 482 -5.12 -17.85 -2.57
C GLU A 482 -5.62 -17.86 -4.01
N GLU A 483 -5.17 -16.92 -4.86
CA GLU A 483 -5.78 -16.70 -6.17
C GLU A 483 -4.76 -16.62 -7.30
N THR A 484 -3.83 -15.65 -7.31
CA THR A 484 -3.02 -15.35 -8.50
C THR A 484 -2.18 -16.54 -8.95
N LEU A 485 -1.46 -17.18 -8.03
CA LEU A 485 -0.56 -18.29 -8.39
C LEU A 485 -1.34 -19.57 -8.74
N PRO A 486 -2.36 -20.01 -7.96
CA PRO A 486 -3.23 -21.11 -8.38
C PRO A 486 -3.88 -20.87 -9.75
N SER A 487 -4.47 -19.69 -9.99
CA SER A 487 -5.10 -19.36 -11.27
C SER A 487 -4.12 -19.44 -12.44
N MET A 488 -2.90 -18.94 -12.28
CA MET A 488 -1.86 -19.07 -13.31
C MET A 488 -1.49 -20.53 -13.59
N LEU A 489 -1.28 -21.34 -12.55
CA LEU A 489 -0.90 -22.75 -12.69
C LEU A 489 -2.02 -23.57 -13.37
N LEU A 490 -3.28 -23.19 -13.13
CA LEU A 490 -4.45 -23.75 -13.80
C LEU A 490 -4.59 -23.27 -15.26
N SER A 491 -4.33 -21.99 -15.52
CA SER A 491 -4.60 -21.36 -16.82
C SER A 491 -3.43 -21.41 -17.81
N ALA A 492 -2.23 -21.78 -17.37
CA ALA A 492 -1.07 -21.86 -18.26
C ALA A 492 -1.39 -22.80 -19.42
N ALA A 493 -1.53 -22.29 -20.64
CA ALA A 493 -1.60 -23.16 -21.82
C ALA A 493 -0.28 -23.93 -21.95
N GLU A 494 -0.31 -25.09 -22.63
CA GLU A 494 0.88 -25.90 -22.90
C GLU A 494 2.01 -24.99 -23.38
N ALA A 495 3.03 -24.84 -22.52
CA ALA A 495 4.16 -23.98 -22.81
C ALA A 495 4.74 -24.40 -24.16
N GLY A 496 4.89 -23.45 -25.07
CA GLY A 496 5.56 -23.64 -26.36
C GLY A 496 6.94 -24.29 -26.21
N PRO A 497 7.67 -24.55 -27.30
CA PRO A 497 8.88 -25.38 -27.29
C PRO A 497 10.02 -24.78 -26.44
N GLY A 498 9.95 -24.98 -25.12
CA GLY A 498 10.92 -24.58 -24.11
C GLY A 498 11.72 -25.78 -23.63
N GLY A 499 13.02 -25.60 -23.40
CA GLY A 499 13.88 -26.67 -22.91
C GLY A 499 13.50 -27.11 -21.49
N ALA A 500 13.74 -28.39 -21.15
CA ALA A 500 13.47 -28.94 -19.82
C ALA A 500 14.09 -28.12 -18.66
N ALA A 501 15.28 -27.55 -18.87
CA ALA A 501 15.93 -26.69 -17.87
C ALA A 501 15.17 -25.39 -17.59
N THR A 502 14.59 -24.79 -18.64
CA THR A 502 13.76 -23.58 -18.52
C THR A 502 12.52 -23.87 -17.67
N ARG A 503 11.86 -24.99 -17.93
CA ARG A 503 10.66 -25.44 -17.21
C ARG A 503 10.90 -25.68 -15.72
N LEU A 504 12.02 -26.32 -15.37
CA LEU A 504 12.43 -26.51 -13.97
C LEU A 504 12.67 -25.17 -13.26
N LEU A 505 13.40 -24.24 -13.90
CA LEU A 505 13.74 -22.95 -13.30
C LEU A 505 12.51 -22.06 -13.12
N GLU A 506 11.53 -22.12 -14.02
CA GLU A 506 10.22 -21.46 -13.83
C GLU A 506 9.52 -21.96 -12.56
N GLY A 507 9.46 -23.28 -12.37
CA GLY A 507 8.89 -23.89 -11.16
C GLY A 507 9.60 -23.41 -9.89
N TYR A 508 10.93 -23.37 -9.90
CA TYR A 508 11.72 -22.84 -8.79
C TYR A 508 11.49 -21.36 -8.54
N ALA A 509 11.44 -20.53 -9.59
CA ALA A 509 11.21 -19.09 -9.46
C ALA A 509 9.86 -18.78 -8.79
N MET A 510 8.81 -19.49 -9.19
CA MET A 510 7.49 -19.37 -8.56
C MET A 510 7.52 -19.77 -7.09
N ALA A 511 8.18 -20.88 -6.74
CA ALA A 511 8.29 -21.35 -5.37
C ALA A 511 9.10 -20.39 -4.48
N TYR A 512 10.24 -19.88 -4.96
CA TYR A 512 11.02 -18.87 -4.26
C TYR A 512 10.22 -17.59 -4.04
N PHE A 513 9.54 -17.10 -5.08
CA PHE A 513 8.74 -15.88 -5.00
C PHE A 513 7.61 -16.01 -3.97
N LEU A 514 6.87 -17.13 -3.98
CA LEU A 514 5.79 -17.37 -3.03
C LEU A 514 6.30 -17.41 -1.58
N VAL A 515 7.32 -18.24 -1.30
CA VAL A 515 7.83 -18.42 0.06
C VAL A 515 8.52 -17.18 0.59
N LEU A 516 9.32 -16.48 -0.23
CA LEU A 516 9.97 -15.23 0.18
C LEU A 516 8.92 -14.15 0.47
N SER A 517 7.86 -14.04 -0.34
CA SER A 517 6.75 -13.11 -0.11
C SER A 517 6.02 -13.40 1.20
N GLY A 518 5.70 -14.66 1.46
CA GLY A 518 5.13 -15.07 2.75
C GLY A 518 6.08 -14.77 3.91
N ALA A 519 7.37 -15.08 3.77
CA ALA A 519 8.35 -14.96 4.86
C ALA A 519 8.61 -13.50 5.23
N PHE A 520 8.59 -12.60 4.24
CA PHE A 520 8.75 -11.17 4.45
C PHE A 520 7.57 -10.55 5.21
N ILE A 521 6.35 -11.03 4.96
CA ILE A 521 5.13 -10.50 5.59
C ILE A 521 4.81 -11.16 6.94
N TRP A 522 4.87 -12.49 7.00
CA TRP A 522 4.42 -13.27 8.16
C TRP A 522 5.56 -13.71 9.08
N GLY A 523 6.81 -13.57 8.63
CA GLY A 523 8.00 -14.01 9.35
C GLY A 523 8.25 -15.52 9.23
N ALA A 524 9.53 -15.89 9.15
CA ALA A 524 9.97 -17.29 9.03
C ALA A 524 10.18 -18.02 10.39
N GLY A 525 10.18 -17.27 11.51
CA GLY A 525 10.58 -17.77 12.83
C GLY A 525 9.46 -17.80 13.88
N LYS A 526 9.82 -18.06 15.14
CA LYS A 526 8.91 -17.93 16.29
C LYS A 526 8.62 -16.43 16.51
N ALA A 527 7.58 -15.91 15.86
CA ALA A 527 7.13 -14.53 16.09
C ALA A 527 6.69 -14.32 17.54
N THR A 528 6.95 -13.12 18.07
CA THR A 528 6.48 -12.65 19.37
C THR A 528 4.96 -12.78 19.52
N PRO A 529 4.45 -13.15 20.71
CA PRO A 529 3.09 -13.69 20.88
C PRO A 529 1.93 -12.76 20.53
N GLY A 530 2.10 -11.44 20.49
CA GLY A 530 0.95 -10.53 20.38
C GLY A 530 0.58 -10.05 18.96
N LEU A 531 1.55 -9.82 18.05
CA LEU A 531 1.25 -9.64 16.60
C LEU A 531 0.78 -10.95 15.95
N LYS A 532 0.99 -12.07 16.66
CA LYS A 532 0.61 -13.41 16.26
C LYS A 532 -0.89 -13.52 16.04
N ALA A 533 -1.77 -12.96 16.87
CA ALA A 533 -3.21 -13.20 16.72
C ALA A 533 -3.80 -12.67 15.40
N PHE A 534 -3.42 -11.45 14.99
CA PHE A 534 -3.97 -10.82 13.78
C PHE A 534 -3.38 -11.38 12.48
N PHE A 535 -2.06 -11.65 12.47
CA PHE A 535 -1.39 -12.21 11.29
C PHE A 535 -1.46 -13.73 11.22
N SER A 536 -1.52 -14.46 12.35
CA SER A 536 -1.50 -15.94 12.38
C SER A 536 -2.78 -16.57 11.88
N SER A 537 -3.96 -15.94 12.06
CA SER A 537 -5.22 -16.48 11.53
C SER A 537 -5.27 -16.40 10.01
N ARG A 538 -4.86 -15.25 9.44
CA ARG A 538 -4.80 -15.06 7.97
C ARG A 538 -3.67 -15.85 7.32
N HIS A 539 -2.49 -15.86 7.95
CA HIS A 539 -1.35 -16.68 7.52
C HIS A 539 -1.74 -18.16 7.43
N GLY A 540 -2.29 -18.73 8.51
CA GLY A 540 -2.68 -20.14 8.54
C GLY A 540 -3.71 -20.48 7.47
N ARG A 541 -4.69 -19.60 7.24
CA ARG A 541 -5.68 -19.75 6.18
C ARG A 541 -5.05 -19.71 4.78
N ALA A 542 -4.26 -18.69 4.46
CA ALA A 542 -3.68 -18.53 3.12
C ALA A 542 -2.71 -19.66 2.77
N VAL A 543 -1.85 -20.05 3.72
CA VAL A 543 -0.95 -21.20 3.57
C VAL A 543 -1.75 -22.49 3.45
N GLY A 544 -2.75 -22.70 4.30
CA GLY A 544 -3.62 -23.87 4.26
C GLY A 544 -4.32 -24.05 2.91
N ILE A 545 -5.01 -23.01 2.42
CA ILE A 545 -5.70 -23.00 1.12
C ILE A 545 -4.72 -23.35 -0.01
N HIS A 546 -3.55 -22.72 -0.02
CA HIS A 546 -2.57 -22.97 -1.08
C HIS A 546 -2.04 -24.42 -1.05
N PHE A 547 -1.77 -24.97 0.14
CA PHE A 547 -1.32 -26.34 0.27
C PHE A 547 -2.42 -27.37 0.00
N GLU A 548 -3.69 -27.05 0.26
CA GLU A 548 -4.83 -27.86 -0.17
C GLU A 548 -4.94 -27.93 -1.69
N PHE A 549 -4.75 -26.79 -2.38
CA PHE A 549 -4.63 -26.76 -3.83
C PHE A 549 -3.48 -27.65 -4.32
N VAL A 550 -2.27 -27.49 -3.76
CA VAL A 550 -1.11 -28.30 -4.15
C VAL A 550 -1.35 -29.79 -3.92
N ALA A 551 -1.92 -30.15 -2.77
CA ALA A 551 -2.27 -31.54 -2.48
C ALA A 551 -3.35 -32.09 -3.42
N GLY A 552 -4.31 -31.26 -3.83
CA GLY A 552 -5.35 -31.63 -4.79
C GLY A 552 -4.77 -31.98 -6.17
N VAL A 553 -3.79 -31.21 -6.63
CA VAL A 553 -3.09 -31.50 -7.91
C VAL A 553 -2.23 -32.75 -7.78
N VAL A 554 -1.48 -32.91 -6.68
CA VAL A 554 -0.66 -34.10 -6.41
C VAL A 554 -1.50 -35.38 -6.33
N ASP A 555 -2.70 -35.30 -5.74
CA ASP A 555 -3.70 -36.40 -5.62
C ASP A 555 -4.44 -36.66 -6.95
N GLY A 556 -4.13 -35.92 -8.03
CA GLY A 556 -4.77 -36.05 -9.35
C GLY A 556 -6.21 -35.52 -9.42
N LYS A 557 -6.70 -34.83 -8.38
CA LYS A 557 -8.06 -34.27 -8.31
C LYS A 557 -8.21 -32.96 -9.07
N VAL A 558 -7.10 -32.28 -9.29
CA VAL A 558 -7.02 -31.00 -10.00
C VAL A 558 -5.97 -31.15 -11.08
N SER A 559 -6.31 -30.80 -12.32
CA SER A 559 -5.34 -30.70 -13.41
C SER A 559 -4.73 -29.30 -13.44
N VAL A 560 -3.42 -29.22 -13.66
CA VAL A 560 -2.71 -27.96 -13.95
C VAL A 560 -2.47 -27.84 -15.44
N GLY A 561 -2.42 -26.61 -15.95
CA GLY A 561 -2.15 -26.35 -17.36
C GLY A 561 -0.65 -26.32 -17.70
N CYS A 562 0.23 -26.11 -16.71
CA CYS A 562 1.67 -26.08 -16.93
C CYS A 562 2.28 -27.47 -17.16
N ASP A 563 3.47 -27.51 -17.80
CA ASP A 563 4.24 -28.74 -18.02
C ASP A 563 4.55 -29.49 -16.70
N ALA A 564 4.54 -30.82 -16.76
CA ALA A 564 4.74 -31.69 -15.61
C ALA A 564 6.08 -31.44 -14.88
N ALA A 565 7.15 -31.06 -15.59
CA ALA A 565 8.43 -30.72 -14.99
C ALA A 565 8.36 -29.39 -14.23
N THR A 566 7.67 -28.38 -14.79
CA THR A 566 7.43 -27.09 -14.10
C THR A 566 6.64 -27.31 -12.82
N TRP A 567 5.54 -28.07 -12.89
CA TRP A 567 4.70 -28.40 -11.75
C TRP A 567 5.48 -29.13 -10.65
N ARG A 568 6.19 -30.19 -11.01
CA ARG A 568 6.98 -30.97 -10.05
C ARG A 568 8.08 -30.14 -9.41
N ALA A 569 8.80 -29.33 -10.20
CA ALA A 569 9.82 -28.43 -9.67
C ALA A 569 9.24 -27.40 -8.69
N TYR A 570 8.08 -26.83 -9.02
CA TYR A 570 7.36 -25.91 -8.15
C TYR A 570 6.98 -26.57 -6.81
N ALA A 571 6.26 -27.69 -6.85
CA ALA A 571 5.75 -28.35 -5.66
C ALA A 571 6.88 -28.87 -4.74
N SER A 572 7.89 -29.55 -5.30
CA SER A 572 9.04 -30.05 -4.54
C SER A 572 9.85 -28.90 -3.92
N CYS A 573 10.10 -27.83 -4.67
CA CYS A 573 10.83 -26.67 -4.16
C CYS A 573 10.05 -25.93 -3.07
N LEU A 574 8.74 -25.73 -3.25
CA LEU A 574 7.88 -25.10 -2.25
C LEU A 574 7.93 -25.86 -0.92
N VAL A 575 7.75 -27.19 -0.95
CA VAL A 575 7.82 -28.03 0.25
C VAL A 575 9.22 -27.98 0.86
N GLY A 576 10.26 -28.09 0.03
CA GLY A 576 11.66 -28.02 0.47
C GLY A 576 12.01 -26.71 1.19
N LEU A 577 11.59 -25.58 0.63
CA LEU A 577 11.79 -24.26 1.22
C LEU A 577 11.05 -24.12 2.55
N MET A 578 9.82 -24.64 2.63
CA MET A 578 9.01 -24.61 3.85
C MET A 578 9.61 -25.45 4.98
N VAL A 579 10.00 -26.69 4.70
CA VAL A 579 10.63 -27.60 5.68
C VAL A 579 11.93 -27.00 6.22
N ARG A 580 12.71 -26.35 5.36
CA ARG A 580 14.03 -25.82 5.71
C ARG A 580 13.97 -24.45 6.40
N TYR A 581 13.16 -23.53 5.89
CA TYR A 581 13.21 -22.12 6.28
C TYR A 581 11.97 -21.63 7.03
N ALA A 582 10.80 -22.24 6.84
CA ALA A 582 9.56 -21.85 7.53
C ALA A 582 8.85 -23.04 8.20
N PRO A 583 9.55 -23.84 9.02
CA PRO A 583 8.99 -25.08 9.55
C PRO A 583 7.84 -24.87 10.55
N THR A 584 7.75 -23.69 11.14
CA THR A 584 6.67 -23.31 12.06
C THR A 584 5.33 -23.15 11.36
N TRP A 585 5.31 -23.06 10.03
CA TRP A 585 4.07 -22.93 9.25
C TRP A 585 3.44 -24.29 8.95
N ILE A 586 4.24 -25.37 8.92
CA ILE A 586 3.80 -26.72 8.56
C ILE A 586 2.69 -27.25 9.50
N PRO A 587 2.74 -27.02 10.83
CA PRO A 587 1.66 -27.43 11.73
C PRO A 587 0.30 -26.78 11.44
N ALA A 588 0.25 -25.65 10.71
CA ALA A 588 -1.00 -25.01 10.32
C ALA A 588 -1.69 -25.73 9.14
N ILE A 589 -0.97 -26.63 8.45
CA ILE A 589 -1.49 -27.39 7.32
C ILE A 589 -2.24 -28.62 7.85
N GLY A 590 -3.44 -28.88 7.34
CA GLY A 590 -4.27 -30.01 7.78
C GLY A 590 -3.58 -31.37 7.59
N LYS A 591 -3.79 -32.30 8.55
CA LYS A 591 -3.21 -33.66 8.53
C LYS A 591 -3.50 -34.41 7.22
N GLY A 592 -4.71 -34.26 6.69
CA GLY A 592 -5.11 -34.89 5.41
C GLY A 592 -4.28 -34.37 4.23
N THR A 593 -4.01 -33.07 4.20
CA THR A 593 -3.19 -32.40 3.18
C THR A 593 -1.73 -32.85 3.28
N LEU A 594 -1.15 -32.89 4.48
CA LEU A 594 0.22 -33.39 4.70
C LEU A 594 0.40 -34.84 4.23
N ARG A 595 -0.58 -35.72 4.51
CA ARG A 595 -0.55 -37.13 4.07
C ARG A 595 -0.48 -37.25 2.55
N LYS A 596 -1.33 -36.49 1.83
CA LYS A 596 -1.38 -36.51 0.35
C LYS A 596 -0.08 -36.00 -0.27
N LEU A 597 0.46 -34.90 0.26
CA LEU A 597 1.73 -34.35 -0.20
C LEU A 597 2.89 -35.34 0.01
N ALA A 598 2.98 -35.95 1.20
CA ALA A 598 4.00 -36.95 1.48
C ALA A 598 3.85 -38.19 0.58
N ALA A 599 2.63 -38.63 0.27
CA ALA A 599 2.40 -39.72 -0.68
C ALA A 599 2.88 -39.36 -2.10
N GLY A 600 2.57 -38.16 -2.58
CA GLY A 600 3.03 -37.68 -3.89
C GLY A 600 4.55 -37.54 -3.99
N LEU A 601 5.18 -36.94 -2.99
CA LEU A 601 6.64 -36.81 -2.93
C LEU A 601 7.33 -38.19 -2.95
N ARG A 602 6.77 -39.19 -2.28
CA ARG A 602 7.24 -40.58 -2.37
C ARG A 602 7.07 -41.17 -3.76
N GLY A 603 5.93 -40.91 -4.42
CA GLY A 603 5.71 -41.25 -5.83
C GLY A 603 6.73 -40.59 -6.78
N TRP A 604 7.25 -39.42 -6.39
CA TRP A 604 8.34 -38.72 -7.06
C TRP A 604 9.74 -39.11 -6.57
N GLN A 605 9.87 -40.16 -5.76
CA GLN A 605 11.13 -40.64 -5.20
C GLN A 605 11.85 -39.61 -4.29
N GLU A 606 11.15 -38.59 -3.79
CA GLU A 606 11.67 -37.59 -2.84
C GLU A 606 11.39 -38.00 -1.38
N TRP A 607 11.91 -39.17 -1.00
CA TRP A 607 11.64 -39.80 0.30
C TRP A 607 12.07 -38.96 1.50
N ASP A 608 13.26 -38.36 1.43
CA ASP A 608 13.81 -37.55 2.52
C ASP A 608 12.96 -36.29 2.75
N LEU A 609 12.48 -35.67 1.67
CA LEU A 609 11.62 -34.49 1.76
C LEU A 609 10.24 -34.85 2.31
N ALA A 610 9.67 -35.98 1.87
CA ALA A 610 8.41 -36.51 2.39
C ALA A 610 8.49 -36.78 3.90
N LEU A 611 9.58 -37.41 4.35
CA LEU A 611 9.80 -37.69 5.77
C LEU A 611 9.97 -36.39 6.56
N ALA A 612 10.82 -35.47 6.10
CA ALA A 612 11.06 -34.20 6.77
C ALA A 612 9.80 -33.31 6.85
N LEU A 613 8.93 -33.35 5.84
CA LEU A 613 7.61 -32.70 5.88
C LEU A 613 6.75 -33.24 7.04
N LEU A 614 6.65 -34.57 7.15
CA LEU A 614 5.84 -35.22 8.18
C LEU A 614 6.41 -34.99 9.59
N GLU A 615 7.73 -35.01 9.76
CA GLU A 615 8.40 -34.72 11.04
C GLU A 615 8.10 -33.30 11.55
N ARG A 616 7.91 -32.33 10.63
CA ARG A 616 7.59 -30.94 10.98
C ARG A 616 6.08 -30.67 11.11
N GLY A 617 5.22 -31.65 10.85
CA GLY A 617 3.75 -31.55 10.94
C GLY A 617 3.17 -31.48 12.36
N GLY A 618 4.01 -31.60 13.40
CA GLY A 618 3.59 -31.56 14.80
C GLY A 618 3.03 -32.90 15.31
N LEU A 619 2.43 -32.89 16.51
CA LEU A 619 1.98 -34.14 17.18
C LEU A 619 0.95 -34.92 16.35
N GLY A 620 0.14 -34.23 15.55
CA GLY A 620 -0.89 -34.85 14.70
C GLY A 620 -0.33 -35.69 13.53
N SER A 621 0.93 -35.52 13.14
CA SER A 621 1.55 -36.25 12.02
C SER A 621 2.44 -37.42 12.45
N VAL A 622 2.66 -37.64 13.75
CA VAL A 622 3.54 -38.71 14.28
C VAL A 622 3.14 -40.09 13.76
N GLU A 623 1.84 -40.37 13.69
CA GLU A 623 1.30 -41.61 13.11
C GLU A 623 1.73 -41.81 11.64
N LEU A 624 1.71 -40.74 10.85
CA LEU A 624 2.11 -40.76 9.43
C LEU A 624 3.62 -40.97 9.26
N VAL A 625 4.42 -40.45 10.20
CA VAL A 625 5.87 -40.67 10.23
C VAL A 625 6.18 -42.14 10.48
N VAL A 626 5.53 -42.74 11.49
CA VAL A 626 5.71 -44.16 11.83
C VAL A 626 5.30 -45.06 10.67
N GLU A 627 4.17 -44.78 10.03
CA GLU A 627 3.72 -45.48 8.83
C GLU A 627 4.74 -45.38 7.68
N SER A 628 5.29 -44.18 7.46
CA SER A 628 6.30 -43.95 6.41
C SER A 628 7.62 -44.67 6.68
N LEU A 629 8.08 -44.70 7.93
CA LEU A 629 9.29 -45.42 8.33
C LEU A 629 9.13 -46.94 8.17
N ARG A 630 7.95 -47.48 8.50
CA ARG A 630 7.64 -48.90 8.26
C ARG A 630 7.74 -49.25 6.78
N TYR A 631 7.23 -48.39 5.90
CA TYR A 631 7.31 -48.60 4.45
C TYR A 631 8.76 -48.59 3.94
N ILE A 632 9.59 -47.65 4.42
CA ILE A 632 11.02 -47.57 4.07
C ILE A 632 11.77 -48.82 4.56
N LEU A 633 11.48 -49.29 5.77
CA LEU A 633 12.09 -50.50 6.33
C LEU A 633 11.68 -51.76 5.56
N LEU A 634 10.41 -51.86 5.14
CA LEU A 634 9.92 -52.95 4.30
C LEU A 634 10.58 -52.94 2.91
N LEU A 635 10.71 -51.79 2.27
CA LEU A 635 11.43 -51.66 0.98
C LEU A 635 12.91 -52.03 1.11
N ARG A 636 13.57 -51.63 2.20
CA ARG A 636 14.95 -52.05 2.48
C ARG A 636 15.05 -53.55 2.72
N SER A 637 14.12 -54.13 3.47
CA SER A 637 14.06 -55.59 3.70
C SER A 637 13.86 -56.36 2.39
N PHE A 638 13.01 -55.87 1.49
CA PHE A 638 12.78 -56.46 0.16
C PHE A 638 14.00 -56.33 -0.77
N HIS A 639 14.73 -55.21 -0.71
CA HIS A 639 15.98 -55.06 -1.45
C HIS A 639 17.09 -55.96 -0.90
N GLN A 640 17.12 -56.19 0.42
CA GLN A 640 18.10 -57.06 1.05
C GLN A 640 17.84 -58.55 0.73
N THR A 641 16.57 -58.98 0.72
CA THR A 641 16.22 -60.34 0.29
C THR A 641 16.43 -60.56 -1.21
N ASN A 642 16.20 -59.56 -2.08
CA ASN A 642 16.48 -59.70 -3.52
C ASN A 642 17.99 -59.69 -3.86
N VAL A 643 18.85 -59.09 -3.04
CA VAL A 643 20.31 -59.21 -3.21
C VAL A 643 20.81 -60.59 -2.81
N GLU A 644 20.20 -61.24 -1.80
CA GLU A 644 20.50 -62.64 -1.46
C GLU A 644 19.94 -63.65 -2.49
N VAL A 645 18.79 -63.36 -3.12
CA VAL A 645 18.21 -64.24 -4.16
C VAL A 645 18.93 -64.12 -5.51
N VAL A 646 19.53 -62.97 -5.84
CA VAL A 646 20.29 -62.79 -7.10
C VAL A 646 21.73 -63.34 -7.02
N GLN A 647 22.29 -63.58 -5.83
CA GLN A 647 23.61 -64.24 -5.72
C GLN A 647 23.61 -65.76 -5.93
N VAL A 648 22.44 -66.40 -6.10
CA VAL A 648 22.33 -67.85 -6.34
C VAL A 648 22.04 -68.21 -7.80
N SER A 649 21.79 -67.23 -8.68
CA SER A 649 21.44 -67.51 -10.08
C SER A 649 22.16 -66.59 -11.07
N THR A 650 22.99 -67.22 -11.91
CA THR A 650 23.60 -66.76 -13.18
C THR A 650 24.98 -66.07 -13.16
N ASN A 651 25.99 -66.89 -13.48
CA ASN A 651 27.23 -66.53 -14.16
C ASN A 651 26.91 -66.18 -15.63
N SER A 652 27.02 -64.90 -16.02
CA SER A 652 27.45 -64.41 -17.36
C SER A 652 27.14 -62.91 -17.54
N ARG A 653 28.07 -62.19 -18.19
CA ARG A 653 28.00 -60.76 -18.61
C ARG A 653 28.18 -60.70 -20.15
N PRO A 654 28.01 -59.55 -20.84
CA PRO A 654 27.05 -58.42 -20.76
C PRO A 654 26.49 -58.13 -22.21
N PRO A 655 26.08 -56.92 -22.69
CA PRO A 655 25.83 -55.60 -22.05
C PRO A 655 24.48 -54.93 -22.47
N CYS A 656 24.04 -53.90 -21.72
CA CYS A 656 23.35 -52.75 -22.31
C CYS A 656 23.27 -51.56 -21.33
N TYR A 657 23.53 -50.38 -21.91
CA TYR A 657 23.61 -49.06 -21.30
C TYR A 657 22.23 -48.55 -20.88
N PHE A 658 22.12 -47.91 -19.71
CA PHE A 658 21.27 -46.72 -19.52
C PHE A 658 21.72 -45.93 -18.28
N THR A 659 22.09 -44.69 -18.53
CA THR A 659 22.59 -43.69 -17.59
C THR A 659 21.43 -43.00 -16.86
N SER A 660 21.44 -42.97 -15.53
CA SER A 660 20.63 -42.04 -14.73
C SER A 660 21.55 -40.96 -14.14
N PHE A 661 21.44 -39.76 -14.70
CA PHE A 661 22.08 -38.55 -14.22
C PHE A 661 21.00 -37.47 -14.17
N GLY A 662 20.76 -36.88 -13.00
CA GLY A 662 19.89 -35.70 -12.91
C GLY A 662 19.07 -35.50 -11.63
N SER A 663 19.65 -35.66 -10.43
CA SER A 663 19.07 -35.07 -9.21
C SER A 663 20.13 -34.71 -8.13
N ASP A 664 21.41 -34.96 -8.42
CA ASP A 664 22.43 -35.13 -7.38
C ASP A 664 23.40 -33.94 -7.23
N VAL A 665 23.12 -32.81 -7.89
CA VAL A 665 24.03 -31.65 -7.92
C VAL A 665 23.62 -30.51 -6.99
N CYS A 666 22.32 -30.31 -6.72
CA CYS A 666 21.89 -29.25 -5.79
C CYS A 666 21.89 -29.68 -4.30
N SER A 667 21.80 -30.98 -4.01
CA SER A 667 21.84 -31.50 -2.63
C SER A 667 23.24 -31.69 -2.06
N LYS A 668 24.27 -31.90 -2.91
CA LYS A 668 25.61 -32.26 -2.43
C LYS A 668 26.53 -31.09 -2.05
N GLU A 669 26.28 -29.87 -2.53
CA GLU A 669 27.06 -28.69 -2.09
C GLU A 669 26.57 -28.08 -0.76
N ALA A 670 25.41 -28.52 -0.24
CA ALA A 670 24.96 -28.18 1.11
C ALA A 670 25.47 -29.14 2.21
N MET A 671 26.15 -30.24 1.84
CA MET A 671 26.68 -31.23 2.80
C MET A 671 28.14 -30.99 3.24
N ALA A 672 28.81 -29.93 2.78
CA ALA A 672 30.21 -29.67 3.15
C ALA A 672 30.41 -29.00 4.52
N CYS A 673 29.35 -28.60 5.25
CA CYS A 673 29.46 -27.98 6.58
C CYS A 673 28.62 -28.66 7.68
N GLY A 674 28.24 -29.93 7.51
CA GLY A 674 27.33 -30.63 8.43
C GLY A 674 27.76 -32.04 8.82
N GLY A 675 29.05 -32.36 8.77
CA GLY A 675 29.55 -33.67 9.20
C GLY A 675 29.66 -33.75 10.72
N ASN A 676 28.58 -34.11 11.45
CA ASN A 676 28.68 -34.73 12.79
C ASN A 676 27.38 -35.25 13.44
N TRP A 677 26.35 -35.64 12.68
CA TRP A 677 25.08 -36.11 13.31
C TRP A 677 24.82 -37.63 13.28
N PHE A 678 25.58 -38.44 12.53
CA PHE A 678 25.32 -39.89 12.42
C PHE A 678 26.16 -40.81 13.33
N ARG A 679 27.00 -40.29 14.24
CA ARG A 679 27.78 -41.11 15.21
C ARG A 679 27.16 -41.24 16.61
N ARG A 680 26.03 -40.60 16.91
CA ARG A 680 25.50 -40.51 18.29
C ARG A 680 24.25 -41.32 18.63
N VAL A 681 23.81 -42.23 17.77
CA VAL A 681 22.61 -43.09 18.02
C VAL A 681 22.95 -44.56 18.28
N ARG A 682 24.22 -44.92 18.51
CA ARG A 682 24.63 -46.31 18.80
C ARG A 682 25.12 -46.60 20.23
N LYS A 683 24.87 -45.71 21.20
CA LYS A 683 25.37 -45.91 22.57
C LYS A 683 24.35 -45.57 23.65
N ILE A 684 23.21 -46.26 23.64
CA ILE A 684 22.34 -46.44 24.81
C ILE A 684 21.80 -47.87 24.81
N ARG A 685 22.60 -48.80 25.35
CA ARG A 685 22.21 -50.10 25.92
C ARG A 685 23.33 -50.52 26.89
N SER A 686 22.95 -51.05 28.06
CA SER A 686 23.72 -51.30 29.32
C SER A 686 23.77 -50.09 30.27
N LEU A 687 22.78 -49.94 31.18
CA LEU A 687 22.61 -50.54 32.55
C LEU A 687 23.41 -49.78 33.63
N PRO A 688 22.96 -49.73 34.91
CA PRO A 688 21.81 -50.41 35.52
C PRO A 688 20.49 -49.64 35.42
#